data_AF-A0A194RGV9-F1
#
_entry.id   AF-A0A194RGV9-F1
#
_cell.length_a   1.000
_cell.length_b   1.000
_cell.length_c   1.000
_cell.angle_alpha   90.00
_cell.angle_beta   90.00
_cell.angle_gamma   90.00
#
_symmetry.space_group_name_H-M   'P 1'
#
loop_
_entity.id
_entity.type
_entity.pdbx_description
1 polymer ?
#
loop_
_entity_poly.entity_id
_entity_poly.type
_entity_poly.pdbx_seq_one_letter_code
_entity_poly.pdbx_strand_id
1 'polypeptide(L)'
;MDDRAAKLASARQKLKHHQEKKMVRTEVSSPYQEYGTLKKEATEENIKVKELTTGTDVVTTGNSYSDNSLIKNCETPNNSGMNVTEILITNKTKLEEQVKILEQQLMELQRSCNSAVEQQNAHAQTVSRLQMELQTVQNKYAVVNDENSLQKNTISKLQSNIATLSEQNTNLIEQLEFTKTMLTVKENENSQLTNHISMLQNQIDVLQLQMKQLTNNSNINICQDQEEQTSNVQLYQKIANLEQQMQSLQKERDSISSHYEHYVGELNRQLKTMETNNHDLSVEIQTLHNRETNLVDQISEMEIRLQNFQSKKVEEHENVLKLQETIKTKEKKIQELNAAYDELQAKFYETQAQIETLNKSKEINCDQDNISISKLNADIASDKVAAQRATEQNKKLKTDLAELEFAFIKMSKDKLDLTDKLTHEKQLNKELMLKLADIEENLRSVQNKLKAKDDEMIRLQNSCRILQINYEKSLENYHQAKEKDQSCIDKEEKDINSNEKDALHVHNQECDERRDLIKIDDEEIRLSIAKEDAMLKLQERFLNIMDEVANLSDEKHRLEHIILQLQNETDTICEYIALYQQQRSLLKKRDEDRSEQIKMFQIESNKLKMQLEQLNDLLLRFANDDELKKFLQDESRKNDLDKVMEIMLSVKTSSLVSLNHKMLDFKNFYPCNCCSGQLIDV
;
A
#
# COMPACT_ATOMS: atom_id res chain seq x y z
N MET A 1 15.81 24.05 -38.50
CA MET A 1 16.01 23.75 -37.06
C MET A 1 16.60 24.94 -36.31
N ASP A 2 17.43 25.77 -36.95
CA ASP A 2 18.08 26.92 -36.31
C ASP A 2 17.15 28.03 -35.81
N ASP A 3 16.04 28.31 -36.50
CA ASP A 3 15.09 29.34 -36.05
C ASP A 3 14.40 29.01 -34.72
N ARG A 4 14.20 27.70 -34.45
CA ARG A 4 13.61 27.24 -33.18
C ARG A 4 14.64 27.36 -32.05
N ALA A 5 15.90 27.06 -32.32
CA ALA A 5 17.00 27.23 -31.38
C ALA A 5 17.24 28.73 -31.07
N ALA A 6 17.21 29.59 -32.08
CA ALA A 6 17.36 31.04 -31.92
C ALA A 6 16.20 31.68 -31.11
N LYS A 7 14.96 31.22 -31.33
CA LYS A 7 13.80 31.63 -30.53
C LYS A 7 13.90 31.14 -29.08
N LEU A 8 14.40 29.93 -28.86
CA LEU A 8 14.61 29.39 -27.51
C LEU A 8 15.72 30.14 -26.77
N ALA A 9 16.81 30.50 -27.46
CA ALA A 9 17.91 31.29 -26.91
C ALA A 9 17.45 32.71 -26.54
N SER A 10 16.68 33.36 -27.42
CA SER A 10 16.09 34.68 -27.15
C SER A 10 15.10 34.64 -25.98
N ALA A 11 14.32 33.56 -25.85
CA ALA A 11 13.41 33.36 -24.71
C ALA A 11 14.18 33.17 -23.39
N ARG A 12 15.28 32.39 -23.40
CA ARG A 12 16.16 32.19 -22.24
C ARG A 12 16.86 33.48 -21.83
N GLN A 13 17.30 34.29 -22.78
CA GLN A 13 17.92 35.58 -22.51
C GLN A 13 16.93 36.58 -21.89
N LYS A 14 15.68 36.63 -22.38
CA LYS A 14 14.61 37.44 -21.78
C LYS A 14 14.25 36.99 -20.35
N LEU A 15 14.27 35.69 -20.09
CA LEU A 15 14.05 35.11 -18.76
C LEU A 15 15.18 35.47 -17.78
N LYS A 16 16.43 35.37 -18.22
CA LYS A 16 17.60 35.78 -17.44
C LYS A 16 17.54 37.26 -17.09
N HIS A 17 17.21 38.11 -18.06
CA HIS A 17 17.10 39.54 -17.84
C HIS A 17 15.93 39.92 -16.92
N HIS A 18 14.83 39.18 -16.96
CA HIS A 18 13.72 39.34 -16.03
C HIS A 18 14.08 38.88 -14.60
N GLN A 19 14.92 37.86 -14.45
CA GLN A 19 15.42 37.41 -13.14
C GLN A 19 16.43 38.39 -12.54
N GLU A 20 17.36 38.91 -13.35
CA GLU A 20 18.30 39.97 -12.95
C GLU A 20 17.56 41.24 -12.53
N LYS A 21 16.52 41.65 -13.27
CA LYS A 21 15.70 42.82 -12.92
C LYS A 21 14.84 42.61 -11.66
N LYS A 22 14.57 41.35 -11.28
CA LYS A 22 13.86 41.00 -10.04
C LYS A 22 14.82 40.98 -8.84
N MET A 23 16.07 40.55 -9.03
CA MET A 23 17.14 40.60 -8.01
C MET A 23 17.50 42.05 -7.64
N VAL A 24 17.62 42.94 -8.63
CA VAL A 24 17.93 44.37 -8.38
C VAL A 24 16.80 45.11 -7.64
N ARG A 25 15.57 44.59 -7.62
CA ARG A 25 14.44 45.17 -6.86
C ARG A 25 14.38 44.71 -5.40
N THR A 26 15.13 43.69 -5.01
CA THR A 26 15.08 43.11 -3.65
C THR A 26 16.19 43.64 -2.74
N GLU A 27 17.14 44.43 -3.26
CA GLU A 27 18.27 44.96 -2.49
C GLU A 27 18.09 46.37 -1.91
N VAL A 28 16.90 46.99 -2.01
CA VAL A 28 16.63 48.28 -1.35
C VAL A 28 15.49 48.13 -0.35
N SER A 29 15.89 47.96 0.92
CA SER A 29 15.17 48.32 2.16
C SER A 29 15.01 47.17 3.16
N SER A 30 15.99 47.00 4.05
CA SER A 30 15.76 46.94 5.51
C SER A 30 17.09 46.82 6.28
N PRO A 31 17.40 47.71 7.24
CA PRO A 31 18.58 47.61 8.10
C PRO A 31 18.31 46.88 9.43
N TYR A 32 19.40 46.50 10.11
CA TYR A 32 19.60 45.92 11.45
C TYR A 32 19.70 44.38 11.53
N GLN A 33 20.90 43.76 11.48
CA GLN A 33 21.97 43.57 12.52
C GLN A 33 21.56 42.70 13.72
N GLU A 34 22.09 41.45 13.76
CA GLU A 34 23.08 40.92 14.74
C GLU A 34 22.47 40.60 16.11
N TYR A 35 22.46 39.37 16.64
CA TYR A 35 23.52 38.41 16.98
C TYR A 35 22.89 36.99 16.98
N GLY A 36 23.56 35.86 16.77
CA GLY A 36 24.70 35.33 17.50
C GLY A 36 24.36 33.94 18.04
N THR A 37 25.07 32.96 17.52
CA THR A 37 25.14 31.51 17.80
C THR A 37 25.19 31.14 19.29
N LEU A 38 24.64 29.97 19.69
CA LEU A 38 25.18 28.95 20.65
C LEU A 38 24.07 27.92 20.96
N LYS A 39 24.21 26.66 20.50
CA LYS A 39 24.69 25.46 21.21
C LYS A 39 23.78 24.92 22.32
N LYS A 40 23.45 23.63 22.13
CA LYS A 40 22.91 22.64 23.06
C LYS A 40 23.58 22.71 24.43
N GLU A 41 22.78 22.55 25.49
CA GLU A 41 22.97 21.52 26.53
C GLU A 41 21.71 21.45 27.40
N ALA A 42 21.26 20.21 27.62
CA ALA A 42 20.19 19.86 28.52
C ALA A 42 20.83 19.41 29.83
N THR A 43 20.39 19.99 30.95
CA THR A 43 20.48 19.36 32.28
C THR A 43 19.27 19.76 33.10
N GLU A 44 18.70 18.75 33.71
CA GLU A 44 17.61 18.75 34.67
C GLU A 44 17.89 19.65 35.88
N GLU A 45 16.86 20.28 36.44
CA GLU A 45 16.57 20.14 37.87
C GLU A 45 15.20 20.71 38.26
N ASN A 46 14.44 19.84 38.95
CA ASN A 46 13.27 20.03 39.80
C ASN A 46 13.03 21.43 40.40
N ILE A 47 11.82 21.98 40.23
CA ILE A 47 11.18 22.80 41.28
C ILE A 47 9.70 22.45 41.46
N LYS A 48 9.45 21.85 42.63
CA LYS A 48 8.25 21.82 43.48
C LYS A 48 7.08 22.74 43.11
N VAL A 49 5.94 22.07 42.96
CA VAL A 49 4.58 22.56 43.17
C VAL A 49 4.43 23.19 44.55
N LYS A 50 3.83 24.38 44.61
CA LYS A 50 3.11 24.88 45.79
C LYS A 50 1.92 25.71 45.32
N GLU A 51 0.73 25.18 45.60
CA GLU A 51 -0.56 25.86 45.57
C GLU A 51 -0.57 27.08 46.50
N LEU A 52 -1.36 28.10 46.16
CA LEU A 52 -1.99 29.06 47.09
C LEU A 52 -3.13 29.73 46.30
N THR A 53 -4.37 29.24 46.42
CA THR A 53 -5.44 29.77 47.29
C THR A 53 -5.58 31.29 47.32
N THR A 54 -6.76 31.70 46.81
CA THR A 54 -7.50 32.94 47.03
C THR A 54 -7.38 33.53 48.43
N GLY A 55 -7.20 34.85 48.51
CA GLY A 55 -7.31 35.62 49.74
C GLY A 55 -7.23 37.12 49.49
N THR A 56 -8.37 37.78 49.61
CA THR A 56 -8.58 39.20 49.96
C THR A 56 -7.54 39.72 50.95
N ASP A 57 -6.94 40.88 50.71
CA ASP A 57 -7.23 42.08 51.51
C ASP A 57 -6.42 43.32 51.10
N VAL A 58 -7.12 44.43 51.32
CA VAL A 58 -6.71 45.83 51.38
C VAL A 58 -5.40 46.04 52.16
N VAL A 59 -4.53 46.93 51.70
CA VAL A 59 -3.89 47.99 52.52
C VAL A 59 -3.11 48.98 51.65
N THR A 60 -3.28 50.22 52.06
CA THR A 60 -2.79 51.54 51.67
C THR A 60 -1.27 51.72 51.72
N THR A 61 -0.83 52.78 51.02
CA THR A 61 0.34 53.67 51.23
C THR A 61 1.58 53.50 50.34
N GLY A 62 1.87 54.58 49.59
CA GLY A 62 3.18 55.22 49.68
C GLY A 62 3.99 55.44 48.40
N ASN A 63 3.95 56.69 47.90
CA ASN A 63 5.06 57.44 47.25
C ASN A 63 5.51 57.00 45.84
N SER A 64 5.85 57.88 44.87
CA SER A 64 6.23 59.31 44.90
C SER A 64 6.57 59.84 43.49
N TYR A 65 6.60 61.18 43.37
CA TYR A 65 7.28 62.04 42.38
C TYR A 65 6.60 62.27 41.01
N SER A 66 6.54 63.47 40.43
CA SER A 66 6.89 64.84 40.86
C SER A 66 6.29 65.84 39.85
N ASP A 67 5.84 66.97 40.38
CA ASP A 67 5.99 68.38 39.95
C ASP A 67 6.02 68.78 38.45
N ASN A 68 5.13 69.72 38.10
CA ASN A 68 5.44 71.16 37.98
C ASN A 68 4.16 71.95 37.59
N SER A 69 3.63 72.85 38.45
CA SER A 69 3.98 74.29 38.56
C SER A 69 3.36 75.12 37.40
N LEU A 70 2.71 76.28 37.54
CA LEU A 70 2.59 77.31 38.57
C LEU A 70 1.26 78.07 38.36
N ILE A 71 0.59 78.43 39.46
CA ILE A 71 -0.34 79.58 39.49
C ILE A 71 0.42 80.70 40.20
N LYS A 72 0.61 81.83 39.50
CA LYS A 72 1.09 83.07 40.11
C LYS A 72 0.27 84.25 39.60
N ASN A 73 -0.14 85.06 40.58
CA ASN A 73 -0.55 86.47 40.53
C ASN A 73 -2.04 86.77 40.28
N CYS A 74 -2.75 86.93 41.40
CA CYS A 74 -3.71 88.01 41.59
C CYS A 74 -2.93 89.32 41.75
N GLU A 75 -3.06 90.23 40.78
CA GLU A 75 -2.92 91.66 41.00
C GLU A 75 -4.32 92.27 40.97
N THR A 76 -4.65 93.01 42.03
CA THR A 76 -5.82 93.87 42.07
C THR A 76 -5.53 95.14 41.27
N PRO A 77 -6.55 95.68 40.60
CA PRO A 77 -6.72 97.12 40.64
C PRO A 77 -8.11 97.47 41.14
N ASN A 78 -8.13 98.23 42.24
CA ASN A 78 -9.29 99.05 42.60
C ASN A 78 -9.59 99.99 41.44
N ASN A 79 -10.79 99.91 40.87
CA ASN A 79 -11.42 101.08 40.29
C ASN A 79 -12.92 101.09 40.63
N SER A 80 -13.28 102.13 41.35
CA SER A 80 -14.59 102.49 41.87
C SER A 80 -15.66 102.57 40.78
N GLY A 81 -16.77 101.84 40.96
CA GLY A 81 -18.00 102.02 40.17
C GLY A 81 -18.74 100.77 39.68
N MET A 82 -18.46 99.56 40.20
CA MET A 82 -19.23 98.36 39.84
C MET A 82 -20.16 97.93 40.98
N ASN A 83 -21.43 97.73 40.64
CA ASN A 83 -22.50 97.38 41.57
C ASN A 83 -22.21 95.99 42.19
N VAL A 84 -22.47 95.79 43.49
CA VAL A 84 -22.26 94.49 44.18
C VAL A 84 -22.98 93.35 43.46
N THR A 85 -24.11 93.65 42.82
CA THR A 85 -24.84 92.72 41.94
C THR A 85 -24.06 92.33 40.69
N GLU A 86 -23.29 93.21 40.05
CA GLU A 86 -22.45 92.85 38.88
C GLU A 86 -21.30 91.92 39.26
N ILE A 87 -20.69 92.11 40.44
CA ILE A 87 -19.66 91.18 40.96
C ILE A 87 -20.27 89.80 41.24
N LEU A 88 -21.47 89.76 41.81
CA LEU A 88 -22.18 88.51 42.05
C LEU A 88 -22.62 87.83 40.74
N ILE A 89 -23.04 88.59 39.73
CA ILE A 89 -23.39 88.07 38.40
C ILE A 89 -22.15 87.53 37.67
N THR A 90 -21.02 88.23 37.73
CA THR A 90 -19.75 87.76 37.13
C THR A 90 -19.18 86.54 37.86
N ASN A 91 -19.32 86.45 39.18
CA ASN A 91 -18.94 85.23 39.92
C ASN A 91 -19.92 84.08 39.66
N LYS A 92 -21.22 84.35 39.57
CA LYS A 92 -22.24 83.34 39.21
C LYS A 92 -21.99 82.78 37.80
N THR A 93 -21.74 83.63 36.81
CA THR A 93 -21.43 83.20 35.44
C THR A 93 -20.12 82.41 35.35
N LYS A 94 -19.08 82.81 36.09
CA LYS A 94 -17.83 82.02 36.20
C LYS A 94 -18.05 80.64 36.85
N LEU A 95 -18.88 80.56 37.89
CA LEU A 95 -19.23 79.28 38.52
C LEU A 95 -20.08 78.42 37.59
N GLU A 96 -21.04 79.01 36.86
CA GLU A 96 -21.82 78.30 35.84
C GLU A 96 -20.94 77.78 34.69
N GLU A 97 -19.92 78.52 34.29
CA GLU A 97 -18.94 78.09 33.29
C GLU A 97 -18.05 76.95 33.82
N GLN A 98 -17.59 77.04 35.08
CA GLN A 98 -16.86 75.94 35.73
C GLN A 98 -17.71 74.68 35.88
N VAL A 99 -18.99 74.80 36.23
CA VAL A 99 -19.92 73.67 36.32
C VAL A 99 -20.10 73.04 34.94
N LYS A 100 -20.29 73.82 33.88
CA LYS A 100 -20.38 73.29 32.50
C LYS A 100 -19.10 72.57 32.07
N ILE A 101 -17.92 73.11 32.40
CA ILE A 101 -16.64 72.46 32.10
C ILE A 101 -16.52 71.11 32.86
N LEU A 102 -16.90 71.08 34.13
CA LEU A 102 -16.90 69.85 34.92
C LEU A 102 -17.93 68.83 34.41
N GLU A 103 -19.13 69.26 34.02
CA GLU A 103 -20.15 68.40 33.40
C GLU A 103 -19.66 67.82 32.06
N GLN A 104 -18.97 68.61 31.25
CA GLN A 104 -18.38 68.16 29.99
C GLN A 104 -17.24 67.15 30.23
N GLN A 105 -16.38 67.40 31.22
CA GLN A 105 -15.33 66.46 31.64
C GLN A 105 -15.91 65.15 32.18
N LEU A 106 -17.00 65.21 32.95
CA LEU A 106 -17.71 64.01 33.43
C LEU A 106 -18.34 63.22 32.27
N MET A 107 -18.96 63.88 31.30
CA MET A 107 -19.48 63.20 30.10
C MET A 107 -18.36 62.56 29.27
N GLU A 108 -17.22 63.23 29.11
CA GLU A 108 -16.08 62.71 28.36
C GLU A 108 -15.44 61.51 29.08
N LEU A 109 -15.29 61.59 30.40
CA LEU A 109 -14.83 60.48 31.23
C LEU A 109 -15.81 59.30 31.19
N GLN A 110 -17.12 59.57 31.26
CA GLN A 110 -18.16 58.54 31.14
C GLN A 110 -18.13 57.87 29.76
N ARG A 111 -17.89 58.64 28.68
CA ARG A 111 -17.73 58.11 27.33
C ARG A 111 -16.48 57.24 27.21
N SER A 112 -15.36 57.66 27.81
CA SER A 112 -14.13 56.87 27.86
C SER A 112 -14.33 55.56 28.63
N CYS A 113 -15.03 55.59 29.78
CA CYS A 113 -15.37 54.39 30.55
C CYS A 113 -16.26 53.44 29.75
N ASN A 114 -17.29 53.94 29.07
CA ASN A 114 -18.16 53.11 28.23
C ASN A 114 -17.39 52.46 27.07
N SER A 115 -16.51 53.21 26.40
CA SER A 115 -15.64 52.66 25.36
C SER A 115 -14.69 51.59 25.89
N ALA A 116 -14.16 51.76 27.10
CA ALA A 116 -13.30 50.76 27.73
C ALA A 116 -14.07 49.48 28.10
N VAL A 117 -15.31 49.61 28.57
CA VAL A 117 -16.19 48.45 28.86
C VAL A 117 -16.57 47.71 27.58
N GLU A 118 -16.87 48.42 26.49
CA GLU A 118 -17.13 47.81 25.17
C GLU A 118 -15.91 47.03 24.66
N GLN A 119 -14.71 47.61 24.79
CA GLN A 119 -13.45 46.93 24.44
C GLN A 119 -13.21 45.71 25.32
N GLN A 120 -13.44 45.81 26.63
CA GLN A 120 -13.30 44.69 27.56
C GLN A 120 -14.27 43.55 27.23
N ASN A 121 -15.51 43.86 26.88
CA ASN A 121 -16.51 42.88 26.44
C ASN A 121 -16.11 42.22 25.11
N ALA A 122 -15.58 42.97 24.15
CA ALA A 122 -15.05 42.43 22.90
C ALA A 122 -13.87 41.48 23.17
N HIS A 123 -12.94 41.87 24.05
CA HIS A 123 -11.84 41.00 24.47
C HIS A 123 -12.34 39.74 25.18
N ALA A 124 -13.31 39.84 26.09
CA ALA A 124 -13.90 38.68 26.77
C ALA A 124 -14.54 37.69 25.77
N GLN A 125 -15.25 38.19 24.75
CA GLN A 125 -15.80 37.36 23.69
C GLN A 125 -14.70 36.67 22.86
N THR A 126 -13.62 37.39 22.51
CA THR A 126 -12.49 36.79 21.79
C THR A 126 -11.79 35.71 22.62
N VAL A 127 -11.63 35.92 23.93
CA VAL A 127 -11.02 34.94 24.84
C VAL A 127 -11.91 33.69 24.94
N SER A 128 -13.23 33.85 25.06
CA SER A 128 -14.15 32.71 25.09
C SER A 128 -14.12 31.90 23.78
N ARG A 129 -14.06 32.58 22.62
CA ARG A 129 -13.88 31.90 21.32
C ARG A 129 -12.56 31.13 21.27
N LEU A 130 -11.45 31.74 21.69
CA LEU A 130 -10.14 31.08 21.72
C LEU A 130 -10.12 29.90 22.69
N GLN A 131 -10.79 29.99 23.84
CA GLN A 131 -10.93 28.88 24.78
C GLN A 131 -11.72 27.71 24.15
N MET A 132 -12.80 28.00 23.44
CA MET A 132 -13.55 26.97 22.70
C MET A 132 -12.69 26.32 21.61
N GLU A 133 -11.98 27.12 20.82
CA GLU A 133 -11.06 26.61 19.78
C GLU A 133 -9.98 25.72 20.41
N LEU A 134 -9.37 26.15 21.50
CA LEU A 134 -8.35 25.38 22.23
C LEU A 134 -8.91 24.06 22.76
N GLN A 135 -10.13 24.06 23.30
CA GLN A 135 -10.82 22.83 23.73
C GLN A 135 -11.09 21.89 22.55
N THR A 136 -11.52 22.41 21.40
CA THR A 136 -11.75 21.57 20.21
C THR A 136 -10.46 20.96 19.67
N VAL A 137 -9.35 21.70 19.71
CA VAL A 137 -8.03 21.21 19.32
C VAL A 137 -7.53 20.15 20.30
N GLN A 138 -7.73 20.36 21.61
CA GLN A 138 -7.37 19.39 22.63
C GLN A 138 -8.16 18.07 22.47
N ASN A 139 -9.46 18.15 22.19
CA ASN A 139 -10.28 16.97 21.91
C ASN A 139 -9.80 16.23 20.64
N LYS A 140 -9.47 16.96 19.57
CA LYS A 140 -8.89 16.37 18.34
C LYS A 140 -7.55 15.69 18.61
N TYR A 141 -6.69 16.32 19.41
CA TYR A 141 -5.40 15.74 19.79
C TYR A 141 -5.58 14.43 20.60
N ALA A 142 -6.55 14.39 21.52
CA ALA A 142 -6.87 13.17 22.27
C ALA A 142 -7.30 12.02 21.35
N VAL A 143 -8.21 12.28 20.40
CA VAL A 143 -8.65 11.27 19.42
C VAL A 143 -7.49 10.77 18.57
N VAL A 144 -6.65 11.67 18.05
CA VAL A 144 -5.46 11.29 17.26
C VAL A 144 -4.48 10.48 18.10
N ASN A 145 -4.31 10.82 19.39
CA ASN A 145 -3.45 10.06 20.29
C ASN A 145 -3.98 8.65 20.56
N ASP A 146 -5.30 8.50 20.72
CA ASP A 146 -5.95 7.20 20.87
C ASP A 146 -5.82 6.35 19.60
N GLU A 147 -6.05 6.94 18.41
CA GLU A 147 -5.83 6.27 17.11
C GLU A 147 -4.38 5.83 16.93
N ASN A 148 -3.41 6.67 17.32
CA ASN A 148 -1.99 6.37 17.23
C ASN A 148 -1.59 5.24 18.21
N SER A 149 -2.19 5.22 19.41
CA SER A 149 -2.01 4.10 20.35
C SER A 149 -2.55 2.78 19.79
N LEU A 150 -3.69 2.83 19.10
CA LEU A 150 -4.30 1.67 18.46
C LEU A 150 -3.46 1.16 17.29
N GLN A 151 -2.97 2.07 16.44
CA GLN A 151 -2.01 1.75 15.38
C GLN A 151 -0.74 1.12 15.94
N LYS A 152 -0.15 1.67 17.00
CA LYS A 152 1.02 1.10 17.66
C LYS A 152 0.77 -0.33 18.16
N ASN A 153 -0.40 -0.59 18.72
CA ASN A 153 -0.80 -1.95 19.14
C ASN A 153 -0.96 -2.90 17.94
N THR A 154 -1.52 -2.44 16.82
CA THR A 154 -1.60 -3.26 15.60
C THR A 154 -0.22 -3.56 15.01
N ILE A 155 0.69 -2.58 15.00
CA ILE A 155 2.08 -2.76 14.56
C ILE A 155 2.78 -3.79 15.45
N SER A 156 2.63 -3.70 16.77
CA SER A 156 3.21 -4.67 17.70
C SER A 156 2.69 -6.10 17.46
N LYS A 157 1.38 -6.25 17.17
CA LYS A 157 0.80 -7.56 16.80
C LYS A 157 1.37 -8.08 15.48
N LEU A 158 1.47 -7.23 14.46
CA LEU A 158 2.06 -7.61 13.18
C LEU A 158 3.54 -7.98 13.31
N GLN A 159 4.30 -7.25 14.13
CA GLN A 159 5.69 -7.59 14.43
C GLN A 159 5.82 -8.95 15.13
N SER A 160 4.93 -9.24 16.09
CA SER A 160 4.87 -10.56 16.74
C SER A 160 4.56 -11.66 15.73
N ASN A 161 3.62 -11.45 14.80
CA ASN A 161 3.28 -12.43 13.78
C ASN A 161 4.42 -12.62 12.76
N ILE A 162 5.15 -11.56 12.40
CA ILE A 162 6.33 -11.67 11.54
C ILE A 162 7.42 -12.49 12.25
N ALA A 163 7.63 -12.27 13.55
CA ALA A 163 8.60 -13.04 14.33
C ALA A 163 8.23 -14.53 14.36
N THR A 164 6.98 -14.87 14.66
CA THR A 164 6.53 -16.27 14.69
C THR A 164 6.58 -16.93 13.32
N LEU A 165 6.20 -16.23 12.24
CA LEU A 165 6.35 -16.73 10.87
C LEU A 165 7.82 -16.92 10.48
N SER A 166 8.71 -16.03 10.93
CA SER A 166 10.15 -16.17 10.69
C SER A 166 10.71 -17.41 11.39
N GLU A 167 10.28 -17.66 12.62
CA GLU A 167 10.68 -18.85 13.39
C GLU A 167 10.12 -20.14 12.78
N GLN A 168 8.88 -20.12 12.28
CA GLN A 168 8.33 -21.23 11.52
C GLN A 168 9.12 -21.50 10.23
N ASN A 169 9.51 -20.45 9.51
CA ASN A 169 10.34 -20.60 8.32
C ASN A 169 11.73 -21.16 8.64
N THR A 170 12.38 -20.72 9.72
CA THR A 170 13.68 -21.30 10.13
C THR A 170 13.52 -22.77 10.50
N ASN A 171 12.47 -23.13 11.23
CA ASN A 171 12.20 -24.52 11.58
C ASN A 171 11.93 -25.39 10.34
N LEU A 172 11.19 -24.88 9.36
CA LEU A 172 10.95 -25.58 8.09
C LEU A 172 12.23 -25.75 7.26
N ILE A 173 13.11 -24.73 7.25
CA ILE A 173 14.42 -24.82 6.60
C ILE A 173 15.28 -25.90 7.27
N GLU A 174 15.34 -25.92 8.61
CA GLU A 174 16.07 -26.95 9.36
C GLU A 174 15.52 -28.36 9.09
N GLN A 175 14.20 -28.53 9.02
CA GLN A 175 13.57 -29.80 8.62
C GLN A 175 13.92 -30.20 7.18
N LEU A 176 13.96 -29.23 6.26
CA LEU A 176 14.35 -29.46 4.87
C LEU A 176 15.82 -29.89 4.76
N GLU A 177 16.72 -29.25 5.51
CA GLU A 177 18.13 -29.62 5.57
C GLU A 177 18.31 -31.01 6.18
N PHE A 178 17.60 -31.31 7.29
CA PHE A 178 17.61 -32.63 7.89
C PHE A 178 17.14 -33.72 6.91
N THR A 179 16.03 -33.51 6.22
CA THR A 179 15.52 -34.48 5.22
C THR A 179 16.46 -34.63 4.03
N LYS A 180 17.07 -33.54 3.54
CA LYS A 180 18.11 -33.60 2.51
C LYS A 180 19.31 -34.43 2.96
N THR A 181 19.85 -34.19 4.15
CA THR A 181 20.97 -34.99 4.66
C THR A 181 20.60 -36.47 4.77
N MET A 182 19.38 -36.79 5.25
CA MET A 182 18.89 -38.17 5.30
C MET A 182 18.78 -38.81 3.92
N LEU A 183 18.29 -38.06 2.91
CA LEU A 183 18.24 -38.52 1.53
C LEU A 183 19.65 -38.84 1.01
N THR A 184 20.63 -37.96 1.22
CA THR A 184 22.01 -38.20 0.76
C THR A 184 22.64 -39.43 1.40
N VAL A 185 22.34 -39.71 2.68
CA VAL A 185 22.78 -40.93 3.35
C VAL A 185 22.16 -42.16 2.70
N LYS A 186 20.85 -42.13 2.40
CA LYS A 186 20.16 -43.24 1.72
C LYS A 186 20.61 -43.42 0.27
N GLU A 187 20.93 -42.35 -0.45
CA GLU A 187 21.54 -42.43 -1.78
C GLU A 187 22.92 -43.11 -1.72
N ASN A 188 23.74 -42.78 -0.72
CA ASN A 188 25.03 -43.43 -0.51
C ASN A 188 24.87 -44.91 -0.14
N GLU A 189 23.94 -45.25 0.76
CA GLU A 189 23.61 -46.65 1.08
C GLU A 189 23.16 -47.44 -0.18
N ASN A 190 22.28 -46.85 -1.00
CA ASN A 190 21.85 -47.46 -2.26
C ASN A 190 23.02 -47.65 -3.24
N SER A 191 23.93 -46.67 -3.34
CA SER A 191 25.14 -46.82 -4.16
C SER A 191 26.03 -47.94 -3.63
N GLN A 192 26.22 -48.04 -2.32
CA GLN A 192 26.98 -49.13 -1.70
C GLN A 192 26.36 -50.50 -1.96
N LEU A 193 25.05 -50.64 -1.78
CA LEU A 193 24.33 -51.89 -2.09
C LEU A 193 24.44 -52.24 -3.57
N THR A 194 24.31 -51.27 -4.47
CA THR A 194 24.50 -51.47 -5.92
C THR A 194 25.90 -51.99 -6.23
N ASN A 195 26.93 -51.41 -5.59
CA ASN A 195 28.31 -51.87 -5.73
C ASN A 195 28.50 -53.31 -5.21
N HIS A 196 27.89 -53.67 -4.08
CA HIS A 196 27.93 -55.02 -3.54
C HIS A 196 27.25 -56.03 -4.48
N ILE A 197 26.11 -55.67 -5.07
CA ILE A 197 25.41 -56.49 -6.06
C ILE A 197 26.32 -56.72 -7.28
N SER A 198 26.97 -55.67 -7.79
CA SER A 198 27.92 -55.79 -8.90
C SER A 198 29.10 -56.70 -8.57
N MET A 199 29.67 -56.59 -7.36
CA MET A 199 30.75 -57.49 -6.90
C MET A 199 30.30 -58.95 -6.82
N LEU A 200 29.10 -59.21 -6.29
CA LEU A 200 28.54 -60.56 -6.23
C LEU A 200 28.24 -61.13 -7.63
N GLN A 201 27.75 -60.31 -8.56
CA GLN A 201 27.58 -60.72 -9.96
C GLN A 201 28.91 -61.12 -10.60
N ASN A 202 29.96 -60.32 -10.41
CA ASN A 202 31.30 -60.66 -10.90
C ASN A 202 31.84 -61.97 -10.29
N GLN A 203 31.61 -62.21 -8.99
CA GLN A 203 31.99 -63.48 -8.34
C GLN A 203 31.22 -64.67 -8.91
N ILE A 204 29.92 -64.52 -9.16
CA ILE A 204 29.09 -65.55 -9.80
C ILE A 204 29.61 -65.87 -11.20
N ASP A 205 29.96 -64.86 -12.00
CA ASP A 205 30.50 -65.07 -13.35
C ASP A 205 31.83 -65.83 -13.32
N VAL A 206 32.72 -65.52 -12.37
CA VAL A 206 33.97 -66.26 -12.16
C VAL A 206 33.70 -67.71 -11.76
N LEU A 207 32.78 -67.94 -10.81
CA LEU A 207 32.42 -69.30 -10.39
C LEU A 207 31.76 -70.10 -11.53
N GLN A 208 30.94 -69.45 -12.36
CA GLN A 208 30.36 -70.09 -13.55
C GLN A 208 31.44 -70.47 -14.57
N LEU A 209 32.48 -69.64 -14.74
CA LEU A 209 33.63 -69.96 -15.58
C LEU A 209 34.45 -71.12 -15.00
N GLN A 210 34.68 -71.15 -13.70
CA GLN A 210 35.35 -72.26 -13.01
C GLN A 210 34.57 -73.56 -13.11
N MET A 211 33.23 -73.53 -12.96
CA MET A 211 32.39 -74.71 -13.20
C MET A 211 32.49 -75.20 -14.64
N LYS A 212 32.51 -74.29 -15.63
CA LYS A 212 32.74 -74.67 -17.04
C LYS A 212 34.11 -75.32 -17.26
N GLN A 213 35.15 -74.88 -16.54
CA GLN A 213 36.48 -75.47 -16.61
C GLN A 213 36.55 -76.85 -15.92
N LEU A 214 35.92 -77.01 -14.76
CA LEU A 214 35.83 -78.28 -14.05
C LEU A 214 35.00 -79.32 -14.81
N THR A 215 33.99 -78.88 -15.56
CA THR A 215 33.18 -79.75 -16.43
C THR A 215 34.01 -80.31 -17.61
N ASN A 216 35.13 -79.68 -17.97
CA ASN A 216 36.01 -80.10 -19.07
C ASN A 216 37.23 -80.95 -18.65
N ASN A 217 37.57 -81.02 -17.36
CA ASN A 217 38.85 -81.61 -16.89
C ASN A 217 38.69 -82.90 -16.07
N SER A 218 37.57 -83.61 -16.17
CA SER A 218 37.35 -84.90 -15.49
C SER A 218 38.04 -86.06 -16.25
N ASN A 219 39.36 -86.05 -16.33
CA ASN A 219 40.17 -87.25 -16.56
C ASN A 219 41.61 -87.05 -16.06
N ILE A 220 41.91 -87.59 -14.88
CA ILE A 220 43.04 -88.52 -14.62
C ILE A 220 43.07 -88.78 -13.10
N ASN A 221 43.19 -90.07 -12.80
CA ASN A 221 43.04 -90.70 -11.51
C ASN A 221 44.42 -91.12 -10.94
N ILE A 222 44.41 -91.51 -9.66
CA ILE A 222 45.35 -92.39 -8.94
C ILE A 222 46.50 -91.71 -8.19
N CYS A 223 46.50 -91.82 -6.85
CA CYS A 223 47.44 -92.68 -6.12
C CYS A 223 47.06 -92.81 -4.63
N GLN A 224 46.60 -94.00 -4.25
CA GLN A 224 46.39 -94.43 -2.87
C GLN A 224 47.74 -94.85 -2.30
N ASP A 225 48.28 -94.02 -1.41
CA ASP A 225 49.19 -94.39 -0.30
C ASP A 225 49.28 -93.25 0.75
N GLN A 226 48.34 -92.30 0.69
CA GLN A 226 48.27 -91.12 1.55
C GLN A 226 47.11 -91.18 2.55
N GLU A 227 46.28 -92.23 2.58
CA GLU A 227 44.94 -92.19 3.18
C GLU A 227 44.89 -91.78 4.67
N GLU A 228 45.89 -92.08 5.51
CA GLU A 228 45.89 -91.63 6.92
C GLU A 228 46.43 -90.21 7.13
N GLN A 229 47.39 -89.75 6.33
CA GLN A 229 47.87 -88.37 6.37
C GLN A 229 46.94 -87.42 5.61
N THR A 230 46.34 -87.85 4.50
CA THR A 230 45.26 -87.10 3.84
C THR A 230 43.98 -87.14 4.65
N SER A 231 43.63 -88.22 5.36
CA SER A 231 42.46 -88.21 6.26
C SER A 231 42.63 -87.20 7.41
N ASN A 232 43.80 -87.14 8.05
CA ASN A 232 44.08 -86.12 9.06
C ASN A 232 44.12 -84.71 8.47
N VAL A 233 44.79 -84.50 7.34
CA VAL A 233 44.80 -83.19 6.65
C VAL A 233 43.40 -82.79 6.19
N GLN A 234 42.56 -83.73 5.73
CA GLN A 234 41.16 -83.51 5.37
C GLN A 234 40.31 -83.22 6.60
N LEU A 235 40.56 -83.85 7.76
CA LEU A 235 39.90 -83.56 9.02
C LEU A 235 40.29 -82.17 9.54
N TYR A 236 41.57 -81.78 9.50
CA TYR A 236 42.01 -80.43 9.83
C TYR A 236 41.43 -79.39 8.87
N GLN A 237 41.38 -79.67 7.57
CA GLN A 237 40.70 -78.82 6.59
C GLN A 237 39.19 -78.73 6.88
N LYS A 238 38.55 -79.83 7.30
CA LYS A 238 37.12 -79.83 7.65
C LYS A 238 36.85 -79.07 8.95
N ILE A 239 37.73 -79.16 9.95
CA ILE A 239 37.67 -78.37 11.18
C ILE A 239 37.87 -76.89 10.84
N ALA A 240 38.88 -76.54 10.03
CA ALA A 240 39.12 -75.16 9.59
C ALA A 240 37.92 -74.60 8.80
N ASN A 241 37.30 -75.42 7.93
CA ASN A 241 36.09 -75.04 7.20
C ASN A 241 34.89 -74.85 8.14
N LEU A 242 34.72 -75.71 9.14
CA LEU A 242 33.65 -75.57 10.15
C LEU A 242 33.88 -74.36 11.05
N GLU A 243 35.14 -74.06 11.42
CA GLU A 243 35.50 -72.86 12.16
C GLU A 243 35.23 -71.60 11.33
N GLN A 244 35.56 -71.61 10.04
CA GLN A 244 35.24 -70.53 9.12
C GLN A 244 33.72 -70.35 8.95
N GLN A 245 32.96 -71.44 8.88
CA GLN A 245 31.49 -71.41 8.84
C GLN A 245 30.89 -70.91 10.15
N MET A 246 31.43 -71.31 11.30
CA MET A 246 30.98 -70.75 12.58
C MET A 246 31.30 -69.26 12.69
N GLN A 247 32.47 -68.83 12.22
CA GLN A 247 32.81 -67.41 12.17
C GLN A 247 31.92 -66.63 11.21
N SER A 248 31.55 -67.18 10.04
CA SER A 248 30.62 -66.53 9.12
C SER A 248 29.22 -66.44 9.73
N LEU A 249 28.71 -67.53 10.33
CA LEU A 249 27.42 -67.53 11.04
C LEU A 249 27.41 -66.59 12.24
N GLN A 250 28.54 -66.46 12.95
CA GLN A 250 28.67 -65.52 14.05
C GLN A 250 28.64 -64.07 13.56
N LYS A 251 29.35 -63.76 12.45
CA LYS A 251 29.28 -62.44 11.81
C LYS A 251 27.88 -62.13 11.29
N GLU A 252 27.20 -63.10 10.68
CA GLU A 252 25.81 -62.95 10.24
C GLU A 252 24.87 -62.68 11.41
N ARG A 253 25.00 -63.45 12.51
CA ARG A 253 24.22 -63.23 13.73
C ARG A 253 24.48 -61.84 14.31
N ASP A 254 25.74 -61.41 14.41
CA ASP A 254 26.09 -60.11 14.98
C ASP A 254 25.60 -58.97 14.08
N SER A 255 25.67 -59.14 12.75
CA SER A 255 25.11 -58.21 11.77
C SER A 255 23.58 -58.12 11.88
N ILE A 256 22.88 -59.25 12.04
CA ILE A 256 21.42 -59.30 12.21
C ILE A 256 21.02 -58.66 13.55
N SER A 257 21.76 -58.92 14.63
CA SER A 257 21.52 -58.32 15.95
C SER A 257 21.66 -56.80 15.90
N SER A 258 22.71 -56.28 15.26
CA SER A 258 22.88 -54.84 15.03
C SER A 258 21.74 -54.26 14.19
N HIS A 259 21.28 -54.97 13.16
CA HIS A 259 20.12 -54.53 12.37
C HIS A 259 18.83 -54.45 13.20
N TYR A 260 18.57 -55.43 14.08
CA TYR A 260 17.43 -55.40 14.98
C TYR A 260 17.54 -54.27 16.02
N GLU A 261 18.72 -54.02 16.57
CA GLU A 261 18.95 -52.89 17.47
C GLU A 261 18.69 -51.55 16.79
N HIS A 262 19.17 -51.37 15.55
CA HIS A 262 18.88 -50.17 14.76
C HIS A 262 17.39 -50.03 14.43
N TYR A 263 16.73 -51.11 14.02
CA TYR A 263 15.30 -51.09 13.72
C TYR A 263 14.44 -50.76 14.95
N VAL A 264 14.74 -51.36 16.11
CA VAL A 264 14.08 -51.02 17.37
C VAL A 264 14.38 -49.57 17.78
N GLY A 265 15.61 -49.10 17.57
CA GLY A 265 15.98 -47.70 17.79
C GLY A 265 15.18 -46.74 16.91
N GLU A 266 14.99 -47.06 15.64
CA GLU A 266 14.22 -46.25 14.70
C GLU A 266 12.73 -46.24 15.05
N LEU A 267 12.14 -47.39 15.39
CA LEU A 267 10.78 -47.50 15.91
C LEU A 267 10.59 -46.66 17.18
N ASN A 268 11.53 -46.72 18.12
CA ASN A 268 11.48 -45.90 19.34
C ASN A 268 11.60 -44.40 19.02
N ARG A 269 12.41 -44.01 18.04
CA ARG A 269 12.52 -42.62 17.58
C ARG A 269 11.20 -42.14 16.95
N GLN A 270 10.58 -42.97 16.12
CA GLN A 270 9.27 -42.67 15.53
C GLN A 270 8.20 -42.57 16.60
N LEU A 271 8.17 -43.50 17.57
CA LEU A 271 7.24 -43.47 18.70
C LEU A 271 7.41 -42.20 19.52
N LYS A 272 8.64 -41.81 19.84
CA LYS A 272 8.93 -40.56 20.56
C LYS A 272 8.49 -39.32 19.78
N THR A 273 8.65 -39.32 18.45
CA THR A 273 8.18 -38.23 17.59
C THR A 273 6.65 -38.15 17.56
N MET A 274 5.97 -39.30 17.54
CA MET A 274 4.50 -39.34 17.62
C MET A 274 4.01 -38.92 19.00
N GLU A 275 4.72 -39.26 20.07
CA GLU A 275 4.43 -38.79 21.42
C GLU A 275 4.59 -37.27 21.56
N THR A 276 5.66 -36.67 21.02
CA THR A 276 5.83 -35.21 21.01
C THR A 276 4.74 -34.53 20.19
N ASN A 277 4.42 -35.05 19.00
CA ASN A 277 3.36 -34.48 18.17
C ASN A 277 1.98 -34.56 18.86
N ASN A 278 1.68 -35.69 19.52
CA ASN A 278 0.45 -35.82 20.31
C ASN A 278 0.43 -34.86 21.51
N HIS A 279 1.57 -34.64 22.15
CA HIS A 279 1.69 -33.65 23.22
C HIS A 279 1.46 -32.23 22.70
N ASP A 280 2.07 -31.86 21.58
CA ASP A 280 1.91 -30.55 20.95
C ASP A 280 0.47 -30.29 20.51
N LEU A 281 -0.17 -31.28 19.88
CA LEU A 281 -1.60 -31.22 19.53
C LEU A 281 -2.49 -31.10 20.78
N SER A 282 -2.15 -31.78 21.88
CA SER A 282 -2.88 -31.67 23.14
C SER A 282 -2.77 -30.25 23.73
N VAL A 283 -1.57 -29.66 23.70
CA VAL A 283 -1.34 -28.27 24.10
C VAL A 283 -2.10 -27.31 23.19
N GLU A 284 -2.09 -27.51 21.88
CA GLU A 284 -2.84 -26.70 20.92
C GLU A 284 -4.35 -26.76 21.21
N ILE A 285 -4.91 -27.95 21.42
CA ILE A 285 -6.32 -28.12 21.83
C ILE A 285 -6.60 -27.36 23.11
N GLN A 286 -5.73 -27.41 24.11
CA GLN A 286 -5.91 -26.68 25.37
C GLN A 286 -5.85 -25.16 25.16
N THR A 287 -4.97 -24.66 24.30
CA THR A 287 -4.90 -23.22 23.97
C THR A 287 -6.13 -22.75 23.21
N LEU A 288 -6.63 -23.54 22.27
CA LEU A 288 -7.87 -23.27 21.53
C LEU A 288 -9.08 -23.30 22.46
N HIS A 289 -9.15 -24.28 23.36
CA HIS A 289 -10.18 -24.35 24.38
C HIS A 289 -10.18 -23.11 25.28
N ASN A 290 -9.02 -22.71 25.80
CA ASN A 290 -8.91 -21.49 26.61
C ASN A 290 -9.32 -20.23 25.82
N ARG A 291 -8.98 -20.16 24.53
CA ARG A 291 -9.40 -19.06 23.65
C ARG A 291 -10.92 -19.06 23.47
N GLU A 292 -11.53 -20.23 23.27
CA GLU A 292 -12.98 -20.37 23.16
C GLU A 292 -13.66 -19.95 24.45
N THR A 293 -13.18 -20.41 25.61
CA THR A 293 -13.71 -19.97 26.92
C THR A 293 -13.63 -18.46 27.08
N ASN A 294 -12.50 -17.84 26.74
CA ASN A 294 -12.36 -16.38 26.81
C ASN A 294 -13.30 -15.63 25.86
N LEU A 295 -13.56 -16.18 24.67
CA LEU A 295 -14.52 -15.59 23.73
C LEU A 295 -15.95 -15.75 24.23
N VAL A 296 -16.29 -16.89 24.81
CA VAL A 296 -17.59 -17.13 25.45
C VAL A 296 -17.79 -16.16 26.62
N ASP A 297 -16.77 -15.94 27.45
CA ASP A 297 -16.83 -14.98 28.55
C ASP A 297 -17.05 -13.55 28.02
N GLN A 298 -16.33 -13.14 26.97
CA GLN A 298 -16.54 -11.82 26.33
C GLN A 298 -17.95 -11.68 25.73
N ILE A 299 -18.47 -12.72 25.09
CA ILE A 299 -19.84 -12.74 24.56
C ILE A 299 -20.83 -12.61 25.72
N SER A 300 -20.64 -13.36 26.81
CA SER A 300 -21.50 -13.28 27.99
C SER A 300 -21.48 -11.87 28.61
N GLU A 301 -20.32 -11.20 28.67
CA GLU A 301 -20.21 -9.84 29.17
C GLU A 301 -20.93 -8.85 28.23
N MET A 302 -20.79 -9.04 26.91
CA MET A 302 -21.52 -8.24 25.92
C MET A 302 -23.03 -8.45 26.00
N GLU A 303 -23.50 -9.68 26.20
CA GLU A 303 -24.91 -10.01 26.39
C GLU A 303 -25.46 -9.34 27.66
N ILE A 304 -24.74 -9.40 28.77
CA ILE A 304 -25.11 -8.72 30.02
C ILE A 304 -25.19 -7.20 29.80
N ARG A 305 -24.22 -6.60 29.09
CA ARG A 305 -24.26 -5.17 28.75
C ARG A 305 -25.48 -4.85 27.89
N LEU A 306 -25.76 -5.63 26.86
CA LEU A 306 -26.91 -5.44 25.97
C LEU A 306 -28.23 -5.57 26.73
N GLN A 307 -28.36 -6.54 27.63
CA GLN A 307 -29.53 -6.72 28.47
C GLN A 307 -29.74 -5.52 29.40
N ASN A 308 -28.67 -5.02 30.02
CA ASN A 308 -28.72 -3.80 30.84
C ASN A 308 -29.11 -2.55 30.02
N PHE A 309 -28.63 -2.42 28.78
CA PHE A 309 -29.05 -1.35 27.88
C PHE A 309 -30.52 -1.48 27.48
N GLN A 310 -31.02 -2.70 27.25
CA GLN A 310 -32.45 -2.93 27.00
C GLN A 310 -33.29 -2.57 28.22
N SER A 311 -32.90 -2.97 29.43
CA SER A 311 -33.58 -2.59 30.67
C SER A 311 -33.64 -1.07 30.85
N LYS A 312 -32.54 -0.35 30.61
CA LYS A 312 -32.52 1.12 30.64
C LYS A 312 -33.43 1.76 29.58
N LYS A 313 -33.48 1.22 28.36
CA LYS A 313 -34.42 1.69 27.33
C LYS A 313 -35.88 1.47 27.72
N VAL A 314 -36.19 0.38 28.42
CA VAL A 314 -37.55 0.13 28.93
C VAL A 314 -37.92 1.15 30.02
N GLU A 315 -37.01 1.45 30.95
CA GLU A 315 -37.20 2.50 31.97
C GLU A 315 -37.38 3.89 31.35
N GLU A 316 -36.55 4.25 30.36
CA GLU A 316 -36.68 5.51 29.61
C GLU A 316 -37.99 5.58 28.83
N HIS A 317 -38.43 4.49 28.20
CA HIS A 317 -39.70 4.44 27.48
C HIS A 317 -40.91 4.55 28.43
N GLU A 318 -40.84 3.98 29.63
CA GLU A 318 -41.90 4.12 30.63
C GLU A 318 -41.98 5.56 31.16
N ASN A 319 -40.83 6.21 31.35
CA ASN A 319 -40.76 7.63 31.72
C ASN A 319 -41.26 8.56 30.60
N VAL A 320 -40.94 8.26 29.35
CA VAL A 320 -41.45 9.01 28.18
C VAL A 320 -42.96 8.86 28.05
N LEU A 321 -43.52 7.66 28.29
CA LEU A 321 -44.97 7.45 28.30
C LEU A 321 -45.66 8.25 29.41
N LYS A 322 -45.12 8.24 30.63
CA LYS A 322 -45.63 9.05 31.75
C LYS A 322 -45.54 10.55 31.43
N LEU A 323 -44.42 11.01 30.85
CA LEU A 323 -44.26 12.39 30.40
C LEU A 323 -45.27 12.74 29.30
N GLN A 324 -45.51 11.85 28.35
CA GLN A 324 -46.47 12.06 27.27
C GLN A 324 -47.92 12.12 27.78
N GLU A 325 -48.28 11.32 28.78
CA GLU A 325 -49.57 11.46 29.48
C GLU A 325 -49.67 12.80 30.21
N THR A 326 -48.61 13.23 30.92
CA THR A 326 -48.63 14.55 31.57
C THR A 326 -48.74 15.69 30.56
N ILE A 327 -48.05 15.61 29.40
CA ILE A 327 -48.15 16.59 28.31
C ILE A 327 -49.60 16.63 27.80
N LYS A 328 -50.23 15.49 27.50
CA LYS A 328 -51.64 15.45 27.07
C LYS A 328 -52.59 16.07 28.09
N THR A 329 -52.39 15.83 29.39
CA THR A 329 -53.23 16.46 30.43
C THR A 329 -53.02 17.97 30.52
N LYS A 330 -51.80 18.46 30.27
CA LYS A 330 -51.47 19.88 30.25
C LYS A 330 -52.01 20.56 28.98
N GLU A 331 -51.91 19.92 27.82
CA GLU A 331 -52.50 20.37 26.56
C GLU A 331 -54.02 20.52 26.70
N LYS A 332 -54.70 19.55 27.33
CA LYS A 332 -56.13 19.64 27.60
C LYS A 332 -56.48 20.83 28.51
N LYS A 333 -55.69 21.08 29.56
CA LYS A 333 -55.87 22.26 30.42
C LYS A 333 -55.61 23.57 29.69
N ILE A 334 -54.66 23.62 28.76
CA ILE A 334 -54.41 24.80 27.92
C ILE A 334 -55.59 25.03 26.97
N GLN A 335 -56.15 23.97 26.38
CA GLN A 335 -57.35 24.08 25.54
C GLN A 335 -58.56 24.59 26.35
N GLU A 336 -58.77 24.09 27.57
CA GLU A 336 -59.82 24.58 28.49
C GLU A 336 -59.60 26.06 28.86
N LEU A 337 -58.36 26.47 29.15
CA LEU A 337 -58.01 27.87 29.41
C LEU A 337 -58.19 28.76 28.17
N ASN A 338 -57.83 28.29 26.98
CA ASN A 338 -58.03 29.03 25.74
C ASN A 338 -59.52 29.20 25.43
N ALA A 339 -60.35 28.16 25.62
CA ALA A 339 -61.79 28.29 25.47
C ALA A 339 -62.40 29.29 26.47
N ALA A 340 -61.93 29.30 27.72
CA ALA A 340 -62.33 30.29 28.71
C ALA A 340 -61.84 31.72 28.35
N TYR A 341 -60.66 31.84 27.74
CA TYR A 341 -60.14 33.10 27.22
C TYR A 341 -60.97 33.61 26.04
N ASP A 342 -61.33 32.73 25.10
CA ASP A 342 -62.19 33.08 23.96
C ASP A 342 -63.58 33.51 24.43
N GLU A 343 -64.15 32.85 25.44
CA GLU A 343 -65.43 33.25 26.05
C GLU A 343 -65.32 34.62 26.75
N LEU A 344 -64.20 34.86 27.46
CA LEU A 344 -63.94 36.17 28.08
C LEU A 344 -63.71 37.25 27.03
N GLN A 345 -63.04 36.92 25.92
CA GLN A 345 -62.79 37.82 24.81
C GLN A 345 -64.10 38.14 24.08
N ALA A 346 -65.02 37.19 23.93
CA ALA A 346 -66.36 37.43 23.42
C ALA A 346 -67.15 38.40 24.34
N LYS A 347 -67.09 38.20 25.66
CA LYS A 347 -67.66 39.13 26.64
C LYS A 347 -66.99 40.51 26.58
N PHE A 348 -65.68 40.56 26.35
CA PHE A 348 -64.95 41.81 26.17
C PHE A 348 -65.38 42.53 24.89
N TYR A 349 -65.56 41.83 23.77
CA TYR A 349 -66.08 42.42 22.53
C TYR A 349 -67.53 42.89 22.68
N GLU A 350 -68.37 42.18 23.43
CA GLU A 350 -69.75 42.60 23.69
C GLU A 350 -69.81 43.86 24.56
N THR A 351 -68.99 43.93 25.62
CA THR A 351 -68.85 45.13 26.45
C THR A 351 -68.18 46.27 25.67
N GLN A 352 -67.22 45.99 24.79
CA GLN A 352 -66.61 46.99 23.92
C GLN A 352 -67.58 47.50 22.86
N ALA A 353 -68.46 46.65 22.30
CA ALA A 353 -69.53 47.09 21.41
C ALA A 353 -70.54 47.98 22.15
N GLN A 354 -70.87 47.67 23.41
CA GLN A 354 -71.66 48.56 24.27
C GLN A 354 -70.94 49.89 24.51
N ILE A 355 -69.64 49.88 24.81
CA ILE A 355 -68.82 51.09 24.94
C ILE A 355 -68.75 51.85 23.61
N GLU A 356 -68.66 51.20 22.46
CA GLU A 356 -68.70 51.83 21.14
C GLU A 356 -70.06 52.45 20.82
N THR A 357 -71.18 51.86 21.24
CA THR A 357 -72.49 52.52 21.10
C THR A 357 -72.60 53.75 21.99
N LEU A 358 -72.03 53.70 23.20
CA LEU A 358 -71.90 54.86 24.10
C LEU A 358 -70.89 55.88 23.57
N ASN A 359 -69.80 55.45 22.94
CA ASN A 359 -68.80 56.34 22.35
C ASN A 359 -69.30 56.94 21.04
N LYS A 360 -70.05 56.23 20.20
CA LYS A 360 -70.76 56.81 19.04
C LYS A 360 -71.79 57.86 19.47
N SER A 361 -72.38 57.70 20.67
CA SER A 361 -73.20 58.76 21.28
C SER A 361 -72.38 59.95 21.82
N LYS A 362 -71.07 59.76 22.04
CA LYS A 362 -70.08 60.77 22.47
C LYS A 362 -69.27 61.38 21.30
N GLU A 363 -69.08 60.66 20.20
CA GLU A 363 -68.27 60.98 19.02
C GLU A 363 -68.99 61.93 18.04
N ILE A 364 -70.29 62.19 18.23
CA ILE A 364 -70.96 63.34 17.59
C ILE A 364 -70.26 64.66 17.98
N ASN A 365 -69.38 64.66 18.98
CA ASN A 365 -68.77 65.87 19.54
C ASN A 365 -67.25 66.03 19.34
N CYS A 366 -66.52 65.18 18.61
CA CYS A 366 -65.07 65.37 18.52
C CYS A 366 -64.37 64.71 17.31
N ASP A 367 -64.82 65.01 16.09
CA ASP A 367 -64.06 64.66 14.88
C ASP A 367 -63.50 65.91 14.22
N GLN A 368 -62.26 66.29 14.57
CA GLN A 368 -61.43 67.10 13.67
C GLN A 368 -59.90 66.99 13.82
N ASP A 369 -59.35 66.44 14.92
CA ASP A 369 -57.88 66.50 15.16
C ASP A 369 -57.10 65.16 15.03
N ASN A 370 -57.75 64.01 14.86
CA ASN A 370 -57.07 62.69 14.94
C ASN A 370 -56.55 62.12 13.59
N ILE A 371 -56.82 62.78 12.47
CA ILE A 371 -56.48 62.27 11.12
C ILE A 371 -55.00 62.48 10.79
N SER A 372 -54.37 63.52 11.33
CA SER A 372 -52.99 63.91 11.01
C SER A 372 -51.92 63.05 11.71
N ILE A 373 -52.21 62.57 12.93
CA ILE A 373 -51.27 61.76 13.73
C ILE A 373 -51.21 60.31 13.22
N SER A 374 -52.36 59.75 12.83
CA SER A 374 -52.44 58.38 12.30
C SER A 374 -51.71 58.22 10.96
N LYS A 375 -51.73 59.25 10.11
CA LYS A 375 -51.03 59.22 8.82
C LYS A 375 -49.50 59.27 8.99
N LEU A 376 -49.00 60.10 9.89
CA LEU A 376 -47.57 60.18 10.21
C LEU A 376 -47.04 58.88 10.84
N ASN A 377 -47.83 58.25 11.72
CA ASN A 377 -47.46 56.96 12.32
C ASN A 377 -47.41 55.81 11.29
N ALA A 378 -48.28 55.85 10.28
CA ALA A 378 -48.25 54.88 9.18
C ALA A 378 -47.01 55.05 8.29
N ASP A 379 -46.62 56.29 8.00
CA ASP A 379 -45.42 56.60 7.21
C ASP A 379 -44.14 56.17 7.96
N ILE A 380 -44.05 56.43 9.27
CA ILE A 380 -42.91 56.00 10.12
C ILE A 380 -42.81 54.46 10.19
N ALA A 381 -43.94 53.76 10.29
CA ALA A 381 -43.96 52.29 10.31
C ALA A 381 -43.53 51.70 8.94
N SER A 382 -43.96 52.32 7.84
CA SER A 382 -43.56 51.95 6.49
C SER A 382 -42.05 52.15 6.28
N ASP A 383 -41.51 53.31 6.66
CA ASP A 383 -40.08 53.62 6.55
C ASP A 383 -39.22 52.69 7.42
N LYS A 384 -39.70 52.32 8.61
CA LYS A 384 -39.04 51.33 9.47
C LYS A 384 -38.98 49.95 8.81
N VAL A 385 -40.06 49.51 8.15
CA VAL A 385 -40.08 48.24 7.41
C VAL A 385 -39.19 48.32 6.17
N ALA A 386 -39.15 49.45 5.47
CA ALA A 386 -38.25 49.66 4.33
C ALA A 386 -36.77 49.63 4.76
N ALA A 387 -36.42 50.30 5.86
CA ALA A 387 -35.08 50.26 6.45
C ALA A 387 -34.71 48.86 6.95
N GLN A 388 -35.64 48.14 7.57
CA GLN A 388 -35.44 46.75 7.99
C GLN A 388 -35.17 45.83 6.80
N ARG A 389 -35.95 45.94 5.72
CA ARG A 389 -35.71 45.18 4.48
C ARG A 389 -34.36 45.53 3.84
N ALA A 390 -33.98 46.81 3.81
CA ALA A 390 -32.69 47.25 3.26
C ALA A 390 -31.51 46.74 4.10
N THR A 391 -31.62 46.75 5.43
CA THR A 391 -30.58 46.21 6.32
C THR A 391 -30.47 44.69 6.23
N GLU A 392 -31.59 44.00 6.07
CA GLU A 392 -31.61 42.54 5.87
C GLU A 392 -31.00 42.14 4.52
N GLN A 393 -31.30 42.90 3.45
CA GLN A 393 -30.63 42.73 2.15
C GLN A 393 -29.12 43.00 2.23
N ASN A 394 -28.70 44.07 2.92
CA ASN A 394 -27.27 44.34 3.13
C ASN A 394 -26.58 43.26 3.98
N LYS A 395 -27.29 42.69 4.95
CA LYS A 395 -26.78 41.56 5.74
C LYS A 395 -26.60 40.32 4.87
N LYS A 396 -27.55 40.03 3.98
CA LYS A 396 -27.47 38.93 3.01
C LYS A 396 -26.34 39.14 2.00
N LEU A 397 -26.20 40.35 1.45
CA LEU A 397 -25.07 40.68 0.57
C LEU A 397 -23.72 40.51 1.26
N LYS A 398 -23.62 40.85 2.56
CA LYS A 398 -22.41 40.61 3.35
C LYS A 398 -22.14 39.12 3.58
N THR A 399 -23.16 38.30 3.83
CA THR A 399 -22.96 36.85 3.95
C THR A 399 -22.56 36.23 2.62
N ASP A 400 -23.21 36.62 1.53
CA ASP A 400 -22.91 36.14 0.18
C ASP A 400 -21.48 36.54 -0.23
N LEU A 401 -21.03 37.76 0.09
CA LEU A 401 -19.64 38.18 -0.12
C LEU A 401 -18.65 37.38 0.73
N ALA A 402 -18.94 37.12 2.00
CA ALA A 402 -18.08 36.33 2.87
C ALA A 402 -17.99 34.86 2.41
N GLU A 403 -19.09 34.29 1.91
CA GLU A 403 -19.11 32.94 1.33
C GLU A 403 -18.29 32.87 0.03
N LEU A 404 -18.39 33.89 -0.83
CA LEU A 404 -17.56 34.00 -2.03
C LEU A 404 -16.07 34.16 -1.69
N GLU A 405 -15.73 34.96 -0.68
CA GLU A 405 -14.36 35.08 -0.18
C GLU A 405 -13.83 33.75 0.37
N PHE A 406 -14.64 33.04 1.15
CA PHE A 406 -14.28 31.72 1.66
C PHE A 406 -14.11 30.70 0.53
N ALA A 407 -15.03 30.66 -0.44
CA ALA A 407 -14.94 29.80 -1.61
C ALA A 407 -13.71 30.13 -2.45
N PHE A 408 -13.36 31.41 -2.60
CA PHE A 408 -12.15 31.84 -3.31
C PHE A 408 -10.88 31.39 -2.58
N ILE A 409 -10.81 31.56 -1.25
CA ILE A 409 -9.67 31.08 -0.45
C ILE A 409 -9.55 29.56 -0.54
N LYS A 410 -10.67 28.84 -0.43
CA LYS A 410 -10.70 27.38 -0.55
C LYS A 410 -10.23 26.92 -1.93
N MET A 411 -10.76 27.51 -3.01
CA MET A 411 -10.36 27.19 -4.37
C MET A 411 -8.88 27.56 -4.63
N SER A 412 -8.40 28.67 -4.06
CA SER A 412 -7.00 29.07 -4.16
C SER A 412 -6.08 28.09 -3.43
N LYS A 413 -6.50 27.61 -2.25
CA LYS A 413 -5.80 26.57 -1.49
C LYS A 413 -5.79 25.23 -2.24
N ASP A 414 -6.95 24.77 -2.70
CA ASP A 414 -7.07 23.52 -3.47
C ASP A 414 -6.24 23.59 -4.76
N LYS A 415 -6.19 24.76 -5.42
CA LYS A 415 -5.33 25.00 -6.60
C LYS A 415 -3.85 24.94 -6.25
N LEU A 416 -3.44 25.47 -5.09
CA LEU A 416 -2.06 25.37 -4.61
C LEU A 416 -1.70 23.90 -4.33
N ASP A 417 -2.53 23.19 -3.57
CA ASP A 417 -2.31 21.78 -3.22
C ASP A 417 -2.25 20.88 -4.46
N LEU A 418 -3.13 21.13 -5.46
CA LEU A 418 -3.08 20.43 -6.75
C LEU A 418 -1.82 20.78 -7.55
N THR A 419 -1.36 22.03 -7.48
CA THR A 419 -0.12 22.45 -8.15
C THR A 419 1.09 21.79 -7.48
N ASP A 420 1.13 21.71 -6.16
CA ASP A 420 2.20 21.06 -5.41
C ASP A 420 2.25 19.56 -5.72
N LYS A 421 1.11 18.87 -5.67
CA LYS A 421 1.01 17.46 -6.11
C LYS A 421 1.47 17.28 -7.55
N LEU A 422 1.05 18.16 -8.46
CA LEU A 422 1.48 18.10 -9.86
C LEU A 422 3.00 18.31 -10.01
N THR A 423 3.60 19.22 -9.25
CA THR A 423 5.05 19.42 -9.27
C THR A 423 5.81 18.24 -8.68
N HIS A 424 5.27 17.62 -7.62
CA HIS A 424 5.82 16.41 -7.02
C HIS A 424 5.77 15.22 -7.99
N GLU A 425 4.62 14.97 -8.63
CA GLU A 425 4.49 13.93 -9.66
C GLU A 425 5.43 14.17 -10.85
N LYS A 426 5.61 15.43 -11.27
CA LYS A 426 6.60 15.78 -12.31
C LYS A 426 8.03 15.51 -11.87
N GLN A 427 8.36 15.71 -10.60
CA GLN A 427 9.68 15.40 -10.04
C GLN A 427 9.89 13.88 -10.02
N LEU A 428 8.90 13.12 -9.56
CA LEU A 428 8.94 11.67 -9.52
C LEU A 428 9.07 11.07 -10.93
N ASN A 429 8.32 11.59 -11.91
CA ASN A 429 8.40 11.15 -13.30
C ASN A 429 9.80 11.41 -13.89
N LYS A 430 10.45 12.54 -13.56
CA LYS A 430 11.85 12.77 -13.95
C LYS A 430 12.81 11.77 -13.31
N GLU A 431 12.61 11.44 -12.04
CA GLU A 431 13.44 10.44 -11.35
C GLU A 431 13.26 9.05 -11.97
N LEU A 432 12.02 8.66 -12.27
CA LEU A 432 11.73 7.40 -12.98
C LEU A 432 12.34 7.38 -14.37
N MET A 433 12.27 8.49 -15.12
CA MET A 433 12.89 8.61 -16.43
C MET A 433 14.42 8.47 -16.36
N LEU A 434 15.07 9.02 -15.33
CA LEU A 434 16.50 8.83 -15.10
C LEU A 434 16.83 7.37 -14.77
N LYS A 435 16.07 6.73 -13.87
CA LYS A 435 16.26 5.30 -13.55
C LYS A 435 16.07 4.40 -14.78
N LEU A 436 15.08 4.70 -15.62
CA LEU A 436 14.88 3.98 -16.89
C LEU A 436 16.08 4.17 -17.83
N ALA A 437 16.59 5.40 -17.97
CA ALA A 437 17.78 5.66 -18.78
C ALA A 437 19.03 4.91 -18.25
N ASP A 438 19.22 4.87 -16.93
CA ASP A 438 20.34 4.12 -16.31
C ASP A 438 20.21 2.61 -16.56
N ILE A 439 19.00 2.04 -16.47
CA ILE A 439 18.76 0.63 -16.77
C ILE A 439 19.00 0.34 -18.26
N GLU A 440 18.55 1.20 -19.16
CA GLU A 440 18.80 1.08 -20.60
C GLU A 440 20.30 1.13 -20.93
N GLU A 441 21.07 2.00 -20.25
CA GLU A 441 22.52 2.08 -20.41
C GLU A 441 23.22 0.81 -19.89
N ASN A 442 22.81 0.31 -18.72
CA ASN A 442 23.30 -0.96 -18.18
C ASN A 442 22.99 -2.14 -19.11
N LEU A 443 21.78 -2.19 -19.67
CA LEU A 443 21.38 -3.20 -20.65
C LEU A 443 22.24 -3.12 -21.92
N ARG A 444 22.47 -1.91 -22.46
CA ARG A 444 23.37 -1.72 -23.61
C ARG A 444 24.80 -2.13 -23.29
N SER A 445 25.30 -1.83 -22.10
CA SER A 445 26.64 -2.23 -21.64
C SER A 445 26.77 -3.75 -21.57
N VAL A 446 25.78 -4.44 -21.00
CA VAL A 446 25.75 -5.91 -20.94
C VAL A 446 25.63 -6.52 -22.33
N GLN A 447 24.77 -5.99 -23.20
CA GLN A 447 24.64 -6.44 -24.59
C GLN A 447 25.97 -6.27 -25.36
N ASN A 448 26.70 -5.18 -25.15
CA ASN A 448 28.02 -4.99 -25.76
C ASN A 448 29.05 -5.99 -25.24
N LYS A 449 29.05 -6.29 -23.93
CA LYS A 449 29.91 -7.33 -23.34
C LYS A 449 29.57 -8.72 -23.89
N LEU A 450 28.28 -9.03 -24.04
CA LEU A 450 27.82 -10.28 -24.61
C LEU A 450 28.28 -10.42 -26.06
N LYS A 451 28.05 -9.40 -26.91
CA LYS A 451 28.55 -9.38 -28.29
C LYS A 451 30.06 -9.56 -28.38
N ALA A 452 30.82 -8.90 -27.50
CA ALA A 452 32.27 -9.06 -27.46
C ALA A 452 32.68 -10.50 -27.07
N LYS A 453 31.92 -11.15 -26.20
CA LYS A 453 32.13 -12.57 -25.83
C LYS A 453 31.71 -13.52 -26.95
N ASP A 454 30.62 -13.25 -27.65
CA ASP A 454 30.23 -14.00 -28.84
C ASP A 454 31.29 -13.90 -29.94
N ASP A 455 31.87 -12.71 -30.16
CA ASP A 455 32.98 -12.53 -31.10
C ASP A 455 34.26 -13.27 -30.66
N GLU A 456 34.54 -13.38 -29.35
CA GLU A 456 35.62 -14.24 -28.83
C GLU A 456 35.32 -15.72 -29.05
N MET A 457 34.10 -16.16 -28.78
CA MET A 457 33.65 -17.53 -28.99
C MET A 457 33.75 -17.92 -30.47
N ILE A 458 33.27 -17.08 -31.39
CA ILE A 458 33.38 -17.30 -32.84
C ILE A 458 34.86 -17.37 -33.26
N ARG A 459 35.72 -16.50 -32.73
CA ARG A 459 37.17 -16.54 -33.00
C ARG A 459 37.80 -17.85 -32.54
N LEU A 460 37.50 -18.30 -31.32
CA LEU A 460 38.01 -19.56 -30.79
C LEU A 460 37.47 -20.77 -31.56
N GLN A 461 36.17 -20.79 -31.88
CA GLN A 461 35.56 -21.85 -32.66
C GLN A 461 36.17 -21.97 -34.06
N ASN A 462 36.42 -20.83 -34.73
CA ASN A 462 37.14 -20.82 -36.00
C ASN A 462 38.57 -21.34 -35.85
N SER A 463 39.28 -20.98 -34.77
CA SER A 463 40.62 -21.51 -34.47
C SER A 463 40.61 -23.03 -34.27
N CYS A 464 39.66 -23.55 -33.48
CA CYS A 464 39.50 -25.00 -33.27
C CYS A 464 39.19 -25.73 -34.58
N ARG A 465 38.29 -25.16 -35.41
CA ARG A 465 37.95 -25.73 -36.72
C ARG A 465 39.17 -25.78 -37.65
N ILE A 466 40.00 -24.74 -37.68
CA ILE A 466 41.25 -24.73 -38.46
C ILE A 466 42.21 -25.81 -37.95
N LEU A 467 42.36 -25.93 -36.63
CA LEU A 467 43.24 -26.94 -36.01
C LEU A 467 42.77 -28.37 -36.35
N GLN A 468 41.46 -28.62 -36.30
CA GLN A 468 40.86 -29.90 -36.70
C GLN A 468 41.16 -30.24 -38.17
N ILE A 469 40.94 -29.29 -39.09
CA ILE A 469 41.25 -29.48 -40.51
C ILE A 469 42.74 -29.79 -40.73
N ASN A 470 43.63 -29.12 -39.97
CA ASN A 470 45.07 -29.38 -40.04
C ASN A 470 45.44 -30.76 -39.50
N TYR A 471 44.75 -31.23 -38.45
CA TYR A 471 44.94 -32.57 -37.89
C TYR A 471 44.47 -33.64 -38.87
N GLU A 472 43.29 -33.48 -39.47
CA GLU A 472 42.76 -34.39 -40.51
C GLU A 472 43.72 -34.50 -41.70
N LYS A 473 44.22 -33.37 -42.22
CA LYS A 473 45.25 -33.36 -43.29
C LYS A 473 46.54 -34.08 -42.88
N SER A 474 46.96 -33.96 -41.63
CA SER A 474 48.16 -34.64 -41.14
C SER A 474 47.94 -36.16 -41.06
N LEU A 475 46.73 -36.59 -40.69
CA LEU A 475 46.32 -38.00 -40.70
C LEU A 475 46.25 -38.58 -42.12
N GLU A 476 45.67 -37.84 -43.07
CA GLU A 476 45.64 -38.23 -44.48
C GLU A 476 47.06 -38.40 -45.05
N ASN A 477 47.97 -37.48 -44.73
CA ASN A 477 49.37 -37.58 -45.13
C ASN A 477 50.06 -38.83 -44.54
N TYR A 478 49.75 -39.17 -43.28
CA TYR A 478 50.26 -40.38 -42.64
C TYR A 478 49.73 -41.67 -43.30
N HIS A 479 48.44 -41.71 -43.63
CA HIS A 479 47.85 -42.83 -44.36
C HIS A 479 48.42 -43.00 -45.77
N GLN A 480 48.65 -41.91 -46.51
CA GLN A 480 49.29 -41.94 -47.83
C GLN A 480 50.75 -42.41 -47.77
N ALA A 481 51.50 -42.07 -46.71
CA ALA A 481 52.86 -42.58 -46.50
C ALA A 481 52.85 -44.10 -46.26
N LYS A 482 51.92 -44.58 -45.44
CA LYS A 482 51.77 -46.01 -45.14
C LYS A 482 51.32 -46.84 -46.35
N GLU A 483 50.46 -46.30 -47.21
CA GLU A 483 50.09 -46.94 -48.49
C GLU A 483 51.26 -47.02 -49.48
N LYS A 484 52.13 -46.00 -49.52
CA LYS A 484 53.36 -46.04 -50.33
C LYS A 484 54.35 -47.09 -49.83
N ASP A 485 54.51 -47.22 -48.51
CA ASP A 485 55.38 -48.23 -47.90
C ASP A 485 54.83 -49.65 -48.13
N GLN A 486 53.51 -49.85 -48.03
CA GLN A 486 52.88 -51.14 -48.35
C GLN A 486 53.05 -51.51 -49.84
N SER A 487 53.05 -50.53 -50.75
CA SER A 487 53.31 -50.76 -52.19
C SER A 487 54.77 -51.07 -52.54
N CYS A 488 55.73 -50.79 -51.64
CA CYS A 488 57.12 -51.20 -51.80
C CYS A 488 57.36 -52.63 -51.33
N ILE A 489 56.64 -53.09 -50.30
CA ILE A 489 56.73 -54.47 -49.79
C ILE A 489 56.18 -55.48 -50.82
N ASP A 490 55.12 -55.13 -51.54
CA ASP A 490 54.56 -56.00 -52.61
C ASP A 490 55.46 -56.10 -53.87
N LYS A 491 56.50 -55.27 -53.98
CA LYS A 491 57.48 -55.33 -55.09
C LYS A 491 58.74 -56.12 -54.74
N GLU A 492 59.01 -56.41 -53.47
CA GLU A 492 60.25 -57.09 -53.04
C GLU A 492 60.10 -58.62 -52.88
N GLU A 493 58.89 -59.19 -52.91
CA GLU A 493 58.68 -60.66 -52.90
C GLU A 493 58.70 -61.33 -54.30
N LYS A 494 59.01 -60.60 -55.39
CA LYS A 494 59.02 -61.16 -56.77
C LYS A 494 60.37 -61.22 -57.49
N ASP A 495 61.45 -60.70 -56.93
CA ASP A 495 62.76 -60.63 -57.63
C ASP A 495 63.92 -61.24 -56.82
N ILE A 496 63.83 -62.52 -56.45
CA ILE A 496 65.00 -63.33 -56.08
C ILE A 496 64.99 -64.64 -56.86
N ASN A 497 65.28 -64.57 -58.17
CA ASN A 497 65.92 -65.66 -58.89
C ASN A 497 66.65 -65.13 -60.14
N SER A 498 67.84 -65.67 -60.38
CA SER A 498 68.71 -65.48 -61.55
C SER A 498 69.48 -64.15 -61.69
N ASN A 499 70.71 -64.10 -61.18
CA ASN A 499 71.89 -64.39 -62.01
C ASN A 499 73.22 -64.22 -61.25
N GLU A 500 74.01 -65.28 -61.26
CA GLU A 500 75.40 -65.37 -60.81
C GLU A 500 76.39 -64.69 -61.78
N LYS A 501 77.47 -64.14 -61.19
CA LYS A 501 78.86 -63.97 -61.72
C LYS A 501 79.03 -62.90 -62.83
N ASP A 502 80.00 -61.97 -62.79
CA ASP A 502 81.40 -62.05 -62.36
C ASP A 502 82.02 -60.65 -62.17
N ALA A 503 82.98 -60.60 -61.24
CA ALA A 503 84.26 -59.88 -61.25
C ALA A 503 84.42 -58.35 -60.99
N LEU A 504 85.26 -58.10 -59.96
CA LEU A 504 86.24 -57.00 -59.71
C LEU A 504 85.71 -55.69 -59.08
N HIS A 505 85.88 -55.43 -57.77
CA HIS A 505 87.09 -55.05 -56.99
C HIS A 505 87.46 -53.55 -57.05
N VAL A 506 87.50 -52.93 -55.86
CA VAL A 506 88.34 -51.84 -55.28
C VAL A 506 87.46 -50.96 -54.36
N HIS A 507 87.43 -51.26 -53.05
CA HIS A 507 88.20 -50.62 -51.95
C HIS A 507 87.51 -49.33 -51.45
N ASN A 508 86.81 -49.30 -50.30
CA ASN A 508 87.27 -49.24 -48.90
C ASN A 508 86.63 -47.97 -48.31
N GLN A 509 85.92 -48.07 -47.17
CA GLN A 509 86.40 -47.48 -45.90
C GLN A 509 85.46 -47.86 -44.74
N GLU A 510 86.04 -48.67 -43.84
CA GLU A 510 85.82 -48.80 -42.39
C GLU A 510 84.56 -49.48 -41.82
N CYS A 511 84.83 -50.65 -41.22
CA CYS A 511 84.04 -51.38 -40.22
C CYS A 511 84.29 -50.83 -38.80
N ASP A 512 83.36 -51.11 -37.88
CA ASP A 512 83.65 -51.68 -36.55
C ASP A 512 82.32 -52.21 -35.97
N GLU A 513 82.02 -53.52 -36.04
CA GLU A 513 82.33 -54.54 -35.01
C GLU A 513 81.83 -54.21 -33.58
N ARG A 514 80.77 -54.88 -33.11
CA ARG A 514 80.84 -55.91 -32.05
C ARG A 514 79.48 -56.35 -31.45
N ARG A 515 79.42 -57.68 -31.27
CA ARG A 515 78.75 -58.46 -30.20
C ARG A 515 77.26 -58.81 -30.32
N ASP A 516 77.03 -59.93 -31.00
CA ASP A 516 76.58 -61.20 -30.43
C ASP A 516 75.93 -61.24 -29.04
N LEU A 517 74.79 -61.97 -29.02
CA LEU A 517 74.19 -62.78 -27.95
C LEU A 517 73.43 -62.05 -26.82
N ILE A 518 72.09 -62.13 -26.85
CA ILE A 518 71.22 -62.67 -25.78
C ILE A 518 69.86 -63.02 -26.43
N LYS A 519 69.56 -64.33 -26.51
CA LYS A 519 68.23 -64.88 -26.78
C LYS A 519 67.58 -65.23 -25.44
N ILE A 520 67.09 -64.26 -24.70
CA ILE A 520 66.18 -64.43 -23.55
C ILE A 520 65.29 -63.17 -23.54
N ASP A 521 63.95 -63.36 -23.48
CA ASP A 521 62.89 -62.35 -23.23
C ASP A 521 62.04 -61.72 -24.36
N ASP A 522 61.94 -62.31 -25.56
CA ASP A 522 61.01 -61.76 -26.59
C ASP A 522 59.51 -61.88 -26.25
N GLU A 523 59.09 -62.85 -25.43
CA GLU A 523 57.69 -62.98 -24.98
C GLU A 523 57.35 -62.10 -23.78
N GLU A 524 58.28 -61.93 -22.83
CA GLU A 524 58.03 -61.13 -21.62
C GLU A 524 58.08 -59.62 -21.91
N ILE A 525 58.88 -59.20 -22.90
CA ILE A 525 58.90 -57.84 -23.45
C ILE A 525 57.65 -57.58 -24.31
N ARG A 526 57.18 -58.55 -25.13
CA ARG A 526 55.89 -58.43 -25.85
C ARG A 526 54.70 -58.33 -24.92
N LEU A 527 54.65 -59.14 -23.86
CA LEU A 527 53.60 -59.09 -22.84
C LEU A 527 53.65 -57.79 -22.01
N SER A 528 54.83 -57.28 -21.69
CA SER A 528 54.98 -55.97 -21.03
C SER A 528 54.55 -54.81 -21.93
N ILE A 529 54.94 -54.79 -23.20
CA ILE A 529 54.50 -53.78 -24.17
C ILE A 529 52.98 -53.87 -24.41
N ALA A 530 52.41 -55.07 -24.49
CA ALA A 530 50.97 -55.28 -24.62
C ALA A 530 50.19 -54.86 -23.35
N LYS A 531 50.77 -55.01 -22.17
CA LYS A 531 50.19 -54.56 -20.89
C LYS A 531 50.26 -53.03 -20.75
N GLU A 532 51.36 -52.41 -21.18
CA GLU A 532 51.52 -50.96 -21.25
C GLU A 532 50.52 -50.33 -22.24
N ASP A 533 50.38 -50.91 -23.44
CA ASP A 533 49.43 -50.44 -24.47
C ASP A 533 47.96 -50.65 -24.04
N ALA A 534 47.65 -51.75 -23.34
CA ALA A 534 46.34 -51.95 -22.73
C ALA A 534 46.05 -50.95 -21.60
N MET A 535 47.07 -50.56 -20.82
CA MET A 535 46.95 -49.55 -19.77
C MET A 535 46.75 -48.15 -20.36
N LEU A 536 47.44 -47.81 -21.45
CA LEU A 536 47.27 -46.56 -22.19
C LEU A 536 45.88 -46.43 -22.80
N LYS A 537 45.36 -47.48 -23.46
CA LYS A 537 43.98 -47.51 -23.99
C LYS A 537 42.93 -47.41 -22.89
N LEU A 538 43.19 -48.01 -21.73
CA LEU A 538 42.31 -47.89 -20.57
C LEU A 538 42.35 -46.47 -19.99
N GLN A 539 43.53 -45.86 -19.89
CA GLN A 539 43.71 -44.48 -19.45
C GLN A 539 43.02 -43.50 -20.41
N GLU A 540 43.19 -43.67 -21.72
CA GLU A 540 42.50 -42.87 -22.74
C GLU A 540 40.98 -43.01 -22.65
N ARG A 541 40.47 -44.23 -22.43
CA ARG A 541 39.03 -44.46 -22.21
C ARG A 541 38.53 -43.80 -20.93
N PHE A 542 39.29 -43.84 -19.84
CA PHE A 542 38.94 -43.14 -18.60
C PHE A 542 38.95 -41.63 -18.75
N LEU A 543 39.91 -41.09 -19.50
CA LEU A 543 40.00 -39.66 -19.80
C LEU A 543 38.80 -39.21 -20.64
N ASN A 544 38.46 -39.96 -21.69
CA ASN A 544 37.28 -39.70 -22.53
C ASN A 544 35.98 -39.78 -21.72
N ILE A 545 35.84 -40.75 -20.82
CA ILE A 545 34.66 -40.86 -19.94
C ILE A 545 34.64 -39.69 -18.93
N MET A 546 35.78 -39.28 -18.37
CA MET A 546 35.83 -38.12 -17.48
C MET A 546 35.45 -36.83 -18.20
N ASP A 547 35.94 -36.63 -19.42
CA ASP A 547 35.57 -35.49 -20.26
C ASP A 547 34.08 -35.55 -20.65
N GLU A 548 33.55 -36.73 -20.96
CA GLU A 548 32.12 -36.90 -21.24
C GLU A 548 31.26 -36.61 -19.99
N VAL A 549 31.67 -37.09 -18.81
CA VAL A 549 30.99 -36.79 -17.53
C VAL A 549 31.08 -35.31 -17.19
N ALA A 550 32.21 -34.64 -17.45
CA ALA A 550 32.35 -33.20 -17.26
C ALA A 550 31.44 -32.42 -18.21
N ASN A 551 31.42 -32.78 -19.50
CA ASN A 551 30.52 -32.17 -20.49
C ASN A 551 29.04 -32.39 -20.15
N LEU A 552 28.68 -33.60 -19.70
CA LEU A 552 27.31 -33.91 -19.25
C LEU A 552 26.95 -33.13 -17.97
N SER A 553 27.90 -32.91 -17.07
CA SER A 553 27.73 -32.08 -15.89
C SER A 553 27.51 -30.61 -16.29
N ASP A 554 28.29 -30.07 -17.20
CA ASP A 554 28.13 -28.69 -17.70
C ASP A 554 26.80 -28.50 -18.42
N GLU A 555 26.39 -29.47 -19.25
CA GLU A 555 25.07 -29.43 -19.91
C GLU A 555 23.93 -29.56 -18.90
N LYS A 556 24.09 -30.37 -17.85
CA LYS A 556 23.13 -30.43 -16.74
C LYS A 556 22.98 -29.06 -16.07
N HIS A 557 24.08 -28.39 -15.71
CA HIS A 557 24.03 -27.06 -15.11
C HIS A 557 23.39 -26.03 -16.07
N ARG A 558 23.67 -26.14 -17.37
CA ARG A 558 23.04 -25.30 -18.40
C ARG A 558 21.53 -25.51 -18.46
N LEU A 559 21.09 -26.77 -18.45
CA LEU A 559 19.68 -27.12 -18.42
C LEU A 559 18.99 -26.68 -17.13
N GLU A 560 19.64 -26.81 -15.98
CA GLU A 560 19.13 -26.30 -14.69
C GLU A 560 18.95 -24.78 -14.72
N HIS A 561 19.90 -24.04 -15.28
CA HIS A 561 19.77 -22.59 -15.46
C HIS A 561 18.59 -22.24 -16.39
N ILE A 562 18.40 -22.98 -17.48
CA ILE A 562 17.25 -22.80 -18.39
C ILE A 562 15.94 -23.10 -17.67
N ILE A 563 15.87 -24.17 -16.87
CA ILE A 563 14.69 -24.52 -16.07
C ILE A 563 14.36 -23.40 -15.09
N LEU A 564 15.37 -22.86 -14.40
CA LEU A 564 15.19 -21.74 -13.47
C LEU A 564 14.65 -20.49 -14.20
N GLN A 565 15.18 -20.20 -15.40
CA GLN A 565 14.68 -19.11 -16.22
C GLN A 565 13.22 -19.34 -16.65
N LEU A 566 12.88 -20.54 -17.12
CA LEU A 566 11.51 -20.91 -17.50
C LEU A 566 10.55 -20.88 -16.31
N GLN A 567 11.02 -21.22 -15.11
CA GLN A 567 10.25 -21.07 -13.87
C GLN A 567 9.97 -19.59 -13.59
N ASN A 568 10.97 -18.72 -13.65
CA ASN A 568 10.78 -17.28 -13.47
C ASN A 568 9.83 -16.69 -14.55
N GLU A 569 9.95 -17.12 -15.80
CA GLU A 569 9.03 -16.73 -16.88
C GLU A 569 7.61 -17.23 -16.60
N THR A 570 7.45 -18.46 -16.10
CA THR A 570 6.15 -19.03 -15.72
C THR A 570 5.52 -18.29 -14.55
N ASP A 571 6.31 -17.91 -13.54
CA ASP A 571 5.86 -17.12 -12.39
C ASP A 571 5.38 -15.74 -12.84
N THR A 572 6.14 -15.10 -13.73
CA THR A 572 5.75 -13.81 -14.32
C THR A 572 4.46 -13.93 -15.13
N ILE A 573 4.30 -15.00 -15.92
CA ILE A 573 3.05 -15.27 -16.66
C ILE A 573 1.89 -15.49 -15.68
N CYS A 574 2.10 -16.21 -14.57
CA CYS A 574 1.08 -16.38 -13.53
C CYS A 574 0.65 -15.04 -12.92
N GLU A 575 1.58 -14.13 -12.66
CA GLU A 575 1.27 -12.76 -12.21
C GLU A 575 0.42 -12.00 -13.24
N TYR A 576 0.77 -12.08 -14.53
CA TYR A 576 -0.05 -11.48 -15.60
C TYR A 576 -1.46 -12.07 -15.67
N ILE A 577 -1.61 -13.38 -15.50
CA ILE A 577 -2.94 -14.03 -15.46
C ILE A 577 -3.74 -13.53 -14.26
N ALA A 578 -3.12 -13.43 -13.08
CA ALA A 578 -3.79 -12.92 -11.88
C ALA A 578 -4.23 -11.46 -12.06
N LEU A 579 -3.38 -10.60 -12.61
CA LEU A 579 -3.71 -9.21 -12.92
C LEU A 579 -4.84 -9.12 -13.96
N TYR A 580 -4.81 -9.94 -15.00
CA TYR A 580 -5.87 -10.00 -16.01
C TYR A 580 -7.21 -10.44 -15.40
N GLN A 581 -7.20 -11.47 -14.55
CA GLN A 581 -8.40 -11.92 -13.82
C GLN A 581 -8.94 -10.84 -12.89
N GLN A 582 -8.07 -10.13 -12.16
CA GLN A 582 -8.46 -9.01 -11.31
C GLN A 582 -9.05 -7.86 -12.13
N GLN A 583 -8.42 -7.48 -13.24
CA GLN A 583 -8.92 -6.44 -14.14
C GLN A 583 -10.28 -6.84 -14.72
N ARG A 584 -10.47 -8.11 -15.10
CA ARG A 584 -11.75 -8.63 -15.62
C ARG A 584 -12.84 -8.62 -14.55
N SER A 585 -12.52 -8.99 -13.32
CA SER A 585 -13.41 -8.92 -12.16
C SER A 585 -13.87 -7.48 -11.89
N LEU A 586 -12.94 -6.51 -11.90
CA LEU A 586 -13.26 -5.09 -11.73
C LEU A 586 -14.13 -4.54 -12.86
N LEU A 587 -13.87 -4.96 -14.11
CA LEU A 587 -14.69 -4.58 -15.26
C LEU A 587 -16.12 -5.13 -15.11
N LYS A 588 -16.25 -6.40 -14.74
CA LYS A 588 -17.54 -7.05 -14.52
C LYS A 588 -18.33 -6.35 -13.41
N LYS A 589 -17.68 -6.02 -12.29
CA LYS A 589 -18.31 -5.28 -11.19
C LYS A 589 -18.81 -3.90 -11.64
N ARG A 590 -18.02 -3.17 -12.43
CA ARG A 590 -18.44 -1.87 -12.97
C ARG A 590 -19.64 -1.99 -13.92
N ASP A 591 -19.67 -3.04 -14.75
CA ASP A 591 -20.79 -3.31 -15.65
C ASP A 591 -22.05 -3.73 -14.87
N GLU A 592 -21.90 -4.47 -13.77
CA GLU A 592 -22.96 -4.80 -12.81
C GLU A 592 -23.52 -3.53 -12.15
N ASP A 593 -22.66 -2.68 -11.58
CA ASP A 593 -23.04 -1.39 -10.97
C ASP A 593 -23.78 -0.49 -11.98
N ARG A 594 -23.25 -0.39 -13.21
CA ARG A 594 -23.89 0.37 -14.30
C ARG A 594 -25.27 -0.20 -14.65
N SER A 595 -25.38 -1.54 -14.71
CA SER A 595 -26.65 -2.21 -14.99
C SER A 595 -27.67 -1.98 -13.89
N GLU A 596 -27.25 -1.96 -12.62
CA GLU A 596 -28.09 -1.61 -11.47
C GLU A 596 -28.58 -0.17 -11.55
N GLN A 597 -27.69 0.78 -11.84
CA GLN A 597 -28.07 2.20 -12.03
C GLN A 597 -29.11 2.37 -13.16
N ILE A 598 -28.91 1.67 -14.29
CA ILE A 598 -29.88 1.68 -15.40
C ILE A 598 -31.23 1.11 -14.96
N LYS A 599 -31.24 0.00 -14.19
CA LYS A 599 -32.48 -0.58 -13.65
C LYS A 599 -33.20 0.40 -12.72
N MET A 600 -32.48 1.06 -11.81
CA MET A 600 -33.06 2.07 -10.92
C MET A 600 -33.66 3.24 -11.71
N PHE A 601 -32.94 3.75 -12.69
CA PHE A 601 -33.43 4.81 -13.57
C PHE A 601 -34.68 4.38 -14.37
N GLN A 602 -34.72 3.14 -14.86
CA GLN A 602 -35.92 2.59 -15.52
C GLN A 602 -37.12 2.52 -14.58
N ILE A 603 -36.91 2.10 -13.32
CA ILE A 603 -37.98 2.07 -12.29
C ILE A 603 -38.51 3.47 -12.01
N GLU A 604 -37.63 4.45 -11.81
CA GLU A 604 -38.02 5.85 -11.57
C GLU A 604 -38.73 6.47 -12.77
N SER A 605 -38.24 6.24 -13.98
CA SER A 605 -38.87 6.70 -15.22
C SER A 605 -40.27 6.08 -15.40
N ASN A 606 -40.43 4.78 -15.12
CA ASN A 606 -41.74 4.12 -15.13
C ASN A 606 -42.69 4.68 -14.06
N LYS A 607 -42.19 4.96 -12.85
CA LYS A 607 -42.97 5.58 -11.78
C LYS A 607 -43.44 6.99 -12.17
N LEU A 608 -42.56 7.80 -12.76
CA LEU A 608 -42.89 9.13 -13.25
C LEU A 608 -43.93 9.06 -14.38
N LYS A 609 -43.79 8.09 -15.29
CA LYS A 609 -44.77 7.84 -16.36
C LYS A 609 -46.15 7.48 -15.79
N MET A 610 -46.22 6.60 -14.78
CA MET A 610 -47.48 6.28 -14.10
C MET A 610 -48.10 7.50 -13.41
N GLN A 611 -47.29 8.33 -12.75
CA GLN A 611 -47.79 9.56 -12.11
C GLN A 611 -48.31 10.58 -13.14
N LEU A 612 -47.64 10.71 -14.29
CA LEU A 612 -48.11 11.53 -15.40
C LEU A 612 -49.42 10.99 -16.00
N GLU A 613 -49.56 9.67 -16.12
CA GLU A 613 -50.82 9.03 -16.55
C GLU A 613 -51.96 9.28 -15.55
N GLN A 614 -51.70 9.13 -14.24
CA GLN A 614 -52.67 9.46 -13.19
C GLN A 614 -53.09 10.93 -13.21
N LEU A 615 -52.13 11.84 -13.40
CA LEU A 615 -52.41 13.28 -13.51
C LEU A 615 -53.21 13.59 -14.79
N ASN A 616 -52.89 12.92 -15.90
CA ASN A 616 -53.62 13.05 -17.16
C ASN A 616 -55.06 12.54 -17.03
N ASP A 617 -55.28 11.42 -16.34
CA ASP A 617 -56.61 10.89 -16.04
C ASP A 617 -57.42 11.83 -15.15
N LEU A 618 -56.76 12.45 -14.15
CA LEU A 618 -57.39 13.43 -13.27
C LEU A 618 -57.78 14.70 -14.05
N LEU A 619 -56.89 15.19 -14.93
CA LEU A 619 -57.17 16.30 -15.84
C LEU A 619 -58.32 15.98 -16.80
N LEU A 620 -58.38 14.76 -17.33
CA LEU A 620 -59.46 14.32 -18.22
C LEU A 620 -60.80 14.27 -17.47
N ARG A 621 -60.80 13.82 -16.20
CA ARG A 621 -61.98 13.87 -15.33
C ARG A 621 -62.40 15.31 -15.02
N PHE A 622 -61.45 16.18 -14.69
CA PHE A 622 -61.71 17.61 -14.46
C PHE A 622 -62.25 18.32 -15.70
N ALA A 623 -61.80 17.96 -16.90
CA ALA A 623 -62.28 18.55 -18.15
C ALA A 623 -63.72 18.12 -18.52
N ASN A 624 -64.17 16.97 -18.02
CA ASN A 624 -65.50 16.41 -18.27
C ASN A 624 -66.57 16.87 -17.27
N ASP A 625 -66.19 17.62 -16.24
CA ASP A 625 -67.10 18.06 -15.17
C ASP A 625 -67.77 19.41 -15.52
N ASP A 626 -69.09 19.39 -15.76
CA ASP A 626 -69.84 20.53 -16.32
C ASP A 626 -69.98 21.73 -15.37
N GLU A 627 -69.90 21.52 -14.05
CA GLU A 627 -69.88 22.61 -13.05
C GLU A 627 -68.55 23.36 -13.04
N LEU A 628 -67.42 22.65 -13.15
CA LEU A 628 -66.09 23.26 -13.17
C LEU A 628 -65.78 23.96 -14.49
N LYS A 629 -66.33 23.46 -15.60
CA LYS A 629 -66.20 24.09 -16.94
C LYS A 629 -66.77 25.50 -16.97
N LYS A 630 -67.79 25.80 -16.16
CA LYS A 630 -68.32 27.16 -15.94
C LYS A 630 -67.38 28.00 -15.06
N PHE A 631 -66.76 27.41 -14.03
CA PHE A 631 -65.78 28.06 -13.17
C PHE A 631 -64.45 28.42 -13.88
N LEU A 632 -64.08 27.68 -14.94
CA LEU A 632 -62.85 27.89 -15.73
C LEU A 632 -63.02 28.86 -16.91
N GLN A 633 -64.18 29.52 -17.08
CA GLN A 633 -64.38 30.56 -18.10
C GLN A 633 -63.59 31.85 -17.85
N ASP A 634 -63.03 32.01 -16.65
CA ASP A 634 -62.13 33.11 -16.29
C ASP A 634 -60.80 33.00 -17.07
N GLU A 635 -60.50 33.97 -17.93
CA GLU A 635 -59.33 34.01 -18.84
C GLU A 635 -57.99 33.72 -18.15
N SER A 636 -57.80 34.19 -16.92
CA SER A 636 -56.57 33.95 -16.16
C SER A 636 -56.37 32.47 -15.83
N ARG A 637 -57.44 31.75 -15.49
CA ARG A 637 -57.38 30.36 -15.01
C ARG A 637 -57.30 29.37 -16.17
N LYS A 638 -57.89 29.74 -17.30
CA LYS A 638 -57.74 29.01 -18.57
C LYS A 638 -56.28 29.05 -19.04
N ASN A 639 -55.64 30.21 -18.97
CA ASN A 639 -54.19 30.33 -19.25
C ASN A 639 -53.33 29.47 -18.32
N ASP A 640 -53.69 29.35 -17.04
CA ASP A 640 -52.95 28.50 -16.10
C ASP A 640 -53.16 27.00 -16.38
N LEU A 641 -54.36 26.59 -16.82
CA LEU A 641 -54.61 25.23 -17.28
C LEU A 641 -53.84 24.90 -18.57
N ASP A 642 -53.80 25.85 -19.52
CA ASP A 642 -53.06 25.72 -20.77
C ASP A 642 -51.54 25.63 -20.51
N LYS A 643 -50.99 26.41 -19.56
CA LYS A 643 -49.60 26.27 -19.10
C LYS A 643 -49.33 24.91 -18.46
N VAL A 644 -50.25 24.40 -17.64
CA VAL A 644 -50.10 23.06 -17.03
C VAL A 644 -50.12 21.98 -18.12
N MET A 645 -50.96 22.13 -19.14
CA MET A 645 -51.00 21.21 -20.29
C MET A 645 -49.73 21.31 -21.15
N GLU A 646 -49.17 22.51 -21.34
CA GLU A 646 -47.90 22.76 -22.03
C GLU A 646 -46.71 22.15 -21.25
N ILE A 647 -46.67 22.33 -19.93
CA ILE A 647 -45.67 21.73 -19.04
C ILE A 647 -45.78 20.19 -19.10
N MET A 648 -46.99 19.63 -19.02
CA MET A 648 -47.24 18.20 -19.15
C MET A 648 -46.76 17.64 -20.50
N LEU A 649 -47.02 18.35 -21.59
CA LEU A 649 -46.53 17.97 -22.93
C LEU A 649 -45.00 18.05 -22.98
N SER A 650 -44.41 19.12 -22.47
CA SER A 650 -42.94 19.28 -22.43
C SER A 650 -42.24 18.18 -21.64
N VAL A 651 -42.81 17.76 -20.51
CA VAL A 651 -42.30 16.67 -19.65
C VAL A 651 -42.48 15.31 -20.32
N LYS A 652 -43.60 15.09 -21.01
CA LYS A 652 -43.85 13.86 -21.78
C LYS A 652 -42.92 13.71 -22.99
N THR A 653 -42.56 14.84 -23.61
CA THR A 653 -41.57 14.90 -24.71
C THR A 653 -40.12 14.98 -24.24
N SER A 654 -39.88 15.14 -22.95
CA SER A 654 -38.52 15.18 -22.40
C SER A 654 -37.85 13.80 -22.49
N SER A 655 -36.56 13.80 -22.82
CA SER A 655 -35.77 12.58 -23.09
C SER A 655 -35.67 11.61 -21.89
N LEU A 656 -36.15 12.02 -20.71
CA LEU A 656 -36.20 11.25 -19.47
C LEU A 656 -37.41 10.30 -19.39
N VAL A 657 -38.50 10.57 -20.12
CA VAL A 657 -39.79 9.85 -20.02
C VAL A 657 -40.12 9.05 -21.27
N SER A 658 -39.70 9.54 -22.45
CA SER A 658 -39.89 8.83 -23.72
C SER A 658 -38.62 8.04 -24.11
N LEU A 659 -38.49 6.82 -23.58
CA LEU A 659 -37.53 5.82 -24.08
C LEU A 659 -37.95 5.28 -25.47
N ASN A 660 -37.97 6.14 -26.50
CA ASN A 660 -38.08 5.72 -27.90
C ASN A 660 -36.78 5.90 -28.70
N HIS A 661 -35.65 6.10 -28.01
CA HIS A 661 -34.34 5.94 -28.64
C HIS A 661 -33.70 4.64 -28.17
N LYS A 662 -34.00 3.58 -28.93
CA LYS A 662 -33.05 2.48 -29.09
C LYS A 662 -31.69 3.12 -29.39
N MET A 663 -30.72 2.88 -28.53
CA MET A 663 -29.32 3.31 -28.67
C MET A 663 -29.14 4.83 -28.67
N LEU A 664 -28.99 5.42 -27.48
CA LEU A 664 -28.09 6.56 -27.32
C LEU A 664 -26.70 6.07 -27.74
N ASP A 665 -26.40 6.28 -29.02
CA ASP A 665 -25.10 6.06 -29.62
C ASP A 665 -24.13 7.04 -28.97
N PHE A 666 -23.43 6.59 -27.92
CA PHE A 666 -22.45 7.36 -27.15
C PHE A 666 -21.17 7.65 -27.96
N LYS A 667 -21.32 8.17 -29.18
CA LYS A 667 -20.20 8.52 -30.09
C LYS A 667 -19.37 9.71 -29.63
N ASN A 668 -19.81 10.44 -28.60
CA ASN A 668 -19.09 11.59 -28.05
C ASN A 668 -18.43 11.32 -26.69
N PHE A 669 -18.36 10.07 -26.24
CA PHE A 669 -17.55 9.72 -25.07
C PHE A 669 -16.17 9.27 -25.56
N TYR A 670 -15.17 10.13 -25.39
CA TYR A 670 -13.77 9.76 -25.62
C TYR A 670 -13.45 8.52 -24.79
N PRO A 671 -13.02 7.40 -25.41
CA PRO A 671 -12.61 6.25 -24.64
C PRO A 671 -11.36 6.65 -23.87
N CYS A 672 -11.49 6.71 -22.54
CA CYS A 672 -10.34 6.63 -21.67
C CYS A 672 -9.54 5.38 -22.07
N ASN A 673 -8.21 5.51 -22.20
CA ASN A 673 -7.31 4.40 -22.55
C ASN A 673 -7.42 3.19 -21.59
N CYS A 674 -8.04 3.35 -20.42
CA CYS A 674 -8.31 2.27 -19.47
C CYS A 674 -9.67 1.57 -19.67
N CYS A 675 -10.50 2.02 -20.62
CA CYS A 675 -11.90 1.59 -20.78
C CYS A 675 -12.23 1.01 -22.18
N SER A 676 -11.31 1.05 -23.15
CA SER A 676 -11.55 0.56 -24.52
C SER A 676 -11.19 -0.92 -24.73
N GLY A 677 -10.62 -1.61 -23.74
CA GLY A 677 -10.23 -3.02 -23.88
C GLY A 677 -9.17 -3.27 -24.96
N GLN A 678 -8.50 -2.22 -25.45
CA GLN A 678 -7.28 -2.39 -26.23
C GLN A 678 -6.18 -2.82 -25.27
N LEU A 679 -5.57 -3.97 -25.55
CA LEU A 679 -4.36 -4.41 -24.88
C LEU A 679 -3.36 -3.25 -24.88
N ILE A 680 -2.76 -3.00 -23.73
CA ILE A 680 -1.57 -2.17 -23.63
C ILE A 680 -0.49 -2.99 -24.31
N ASP A 681 -0.24 -2.72 -25.60
CA ASP A 681 0.97 -3.21 -26.26
C ASP A 681 2.14 -2.48 -25.58
N VAL A 682 2.92 -3.24 -24.81
CA VAL A 682 4.18 -2.83 -24.20
C VAL A 682 5.31 -2.98 -25.21
#